data_AF-A0A0N9I700-F1
#
_entry.id   AF-A0A0N9I700-F1
#
_cell.length_a   1.000
_cell.length_b   1.000
_cell.length_c   1.000
_cell.angle_alpha   90.00
_cell.angle_beta   90.00
_cell.angle_gamma   90.00
#
_symmetry.space_group_name_H-M   'P 1'
#
loop_
_entity.id
_entity.type
_entity.pdbx_description
1 polymer ?
#
loop_
_entity_poly.entity_id
_entity_poly.type
_entity_poly.pdbx_seq_one_letter_code
_entity_poly.pdbx_strand_id
1 'polypeptide(L)'
;MTSEPDGSRFDERVVSTGTTVRFVLLVVLMLATAVAMTLEIVHGLTTTSPRECFLAGGIDVGSGNDSSLFTPNPLREAIQACVDRVAPPPPWWMMVAWLLLLVVAACALFAVLPGWRARRSRVVPLAAVDPAGEIAADLADLVRKAGLSSAPRVVVDPVAASTGAVVFGRNRRPTVCLHGGLLTRRRADPEGFRAVVLHELAHIRNGDVTITYVTVAAWRVLLALMFVPYLAWYVFRFANGLAGPLLWSSNAPAVVRSLLLMVVLAGLVSLARSDVLRSREFYADITAARWGAAPHGWAVSAAPSPARAGLRRALDSFAGLWRTHPSWESRRAALTDPEALFTISALPMFLAGAAATLISSQVAYVLATYKVFDEWLSLSFEIATAALVTGVVGIALWRTVAHAVLRARRVPSGARTGLWLGAGMAAGELVTHRVALLQWLPSVPGLLVLEVLAGLAFAWWVTQCAHLWLGSWRGHAIRPAMLAGLLAACLGLSAWFTWWGDIGVFLSLGASLDDVVRYMMDRWALFGPPVRESDPLTVLTMAWAGMSGMVVKPLALPVVAVLWVVPLLAWVLRPTAEDRPPHGEALPSLRGPLLAAVIGGVGSWLAVAGVMAAFHARQPPLNERTGFYVLTYQSAVCTALVVVAAVTALVVSALSRRYRLLLALMAAQGTVLLGAVGMLVLGSLDGCLGPLNTVQPTCAPMPASKMWAGFRFILAETVMFTVIAAAAGAAVGAVSSRAWRSRTAAARPVKTGRGGLAARRVVVGVLCVVTVGFTVAVEVETLATRPQAVRQRAAPAPTPPPVSGATRAVEVAAWRNSGGVALMTRFTTDINKLDAALKEAVRNGGRTIDDELIRPACADIDQLTREASRFLPVPEPQAQSLWQTFVTQASTASQDCLRSIEQRNGNAVLTAIGGLSQAAATLTTAVLRIDTVVRGGS
;
A
#
# COMPACT_ATOMS: atom_id res chain seq x y z
N MET A 1 21.69 20.84 -54.15
CA MET A 1 21.57 19.70 -53.22
C MET A 1 22.37 20.03 -51.97
N THR A 2 21.71 20.62 -50.97
CA THR A 2 22.30 20.87 -49.64
C THR A 2 21.87 19.72 -48.73
N SER A 3 22.81 18.84 -48.43
CA SER A 3 22.64 17.76 -47.46
C SER A 3 22.41 18.36 -46.07
N GLU A 4 21.18 18.23 -45.54
CA GLU A 4 20.93 18.43 -44.12
C GLU A 4 21.81 17.46 -43.31
N PRO A 5 22.37 17.90 -42.16
CA PRO A 5 23.13 17.02 -41.31
C PRO A 5 22.19 16.00 -40.66
N ASP A 6 22.39 14.74 -41.00
CA ASP A 6 21.75 13.56 -40.40
C ASP A 6 22.25 13.42 -38.95
N GLY A 7 21.77 14.31 -38.08
CA GLY A 7 22.00 14.24 -36.65
C GLY A 7 21.21 13.06 -36.12
N SER A 8 21.90 11.97 -35.80
CA SER A 8 21.39 10.73 -35.20
C SER A 8 20.30 11.02 -34.15
N ARG A 9 19.05 11.08 -34.59
CA ARG A 9 17.88 11.31 -33.75
C ARG A 9 17.63 10.01 -33.01
N PHE A 10 18.00 9.97 -31.73
CA PHE A 10 17.50 8.97 -30.82
C PHE A 10 15.97 8.95 -30.96
N ASP A 11 15.40 7.84 -31.44
CA ASP A 11 13.97 7.74 -31.68
C ASP A 11 13.26 7.94 -30.33
N GLU A 12 12.50 9.02 -30.18
CA GLU A 12 11.75 9.34 -28.95
C GLU A 12 10.79 8.19 -28.55
N ARG A 13 10.55 7.25 -29.48
CA ARG A 13 9.82 5.99 -29.27
C ARG A 13 10.57 4.94 -28.47
N VAL A 14 11.87 5.12 -28.18
CA VAL A 14 12.66 4.14 -27.40
C VAL A 14 12.14 4.00 -25.97
N VAL A 15 11.56 5.08 -25.41
CA VAL A 15 10.91 5.09 -24.09
C VAL A 15 9.41 5.34 -24.27
N SER A 16 8.60 4.31 -24.01
CA SER A 16 7.13 4.35 -24.05
C SER A 16 6.57 5.59 -23.34
N THR A 17 5.48 6.17 -23.85
CA THR A 17 4.90 7.39 -23.28
C THR A 17 4.27 7.21 -21.89
N GLY A 18 4.15 5.95 -21.42
CA GLY A 18 3.61 5.59 -20.10
C GLY A 18 2.09 5.73 -19.98
N THR A 19 1.40 6.21 -21.02
CA THR A 19 -0.05 6.42 -21.02
C THR A 19 -0.82 5.11 -20.86
N THR A 20 -0.32 4.01 -21.44
CA THR A 20 -0.89 2.67 -21.25
C THR A 20 -0.83 2.22 -19.79
N VAL A 21 0.31 2.43 -19.10
CA VAL A 21 0.45 2.03 -17.69
C VAL A 21 -0.47 2.87 -16.80
N ARG A 22 -0.63 4.18 -17.10
CA ARG A 22 -1.62 5.03 -16.40
C ARG A 22 -3.05 4.52 -16.57
N PHE A 23 -3.39 4.08 -17.78
CA PHE A 23 -4.70 3.49 -18.04
C PHE A 23 -4.90 2.18 -17.26
N VAL A 24 -3.89 1.30 -17.24
CA VAL A 24 -3.94 0.06 -16.44
C VAL A 24 -4.08 0.37 -14.95
N LEU A 25 -3.31 1.32 -14.41
CA LEU A 25 -3.43 1.76 -13.00
C LEU A 25 -4.86 2.24 -12.69
N LEU A 26 -5.46 3.02 -13.60
CA LEU A 26 -6.84 3.48 -13.44
C LEU A 26 -7.84 2.32 -13.43
N VAL A 27 -7.70 1.35 -14.34
CA VAL A 27 -8.57 0.17 -14.40
C VAL A 27 -8.43 -0.67 -13.12
N VAL A 28 -7.20 -0.91 -12.65
CA VAL A 28 -6.94 -1.65 -11.41
C VAL A 28 -7.57 -0.93 -10.21
N LEU A 29 -7.43 0.40 -10.12
CA LEU A 29 -8.08 1.20 -9.08
C LEU A 29 -9.62 1.04 -9.11
N MET A 30 -10.23 1.11 -10.30
CA MET A 30 -11.68 0.93 -10.46
C MET A 30 -12.14 -0.46 -10.01
N LEU A 31 -11.39 -1.51 -10.37
CA LEU A 31 -11.71 -2.89 -10.00
C LEU A 31 -11.56 -3.13 -8.50
N ALA A 32 -10.42 -2.72 -7.90
CA ALA A 32 -10.18 -2.84 -6.47
C ALA A 32 -11.25 -2.09 -5.66
N THR A 33 -11.58 -0.86 -6.09
CA THR A 33 -12.67 -0.07 -5.51
C THR A 33 -14.01 -0.78 -5.61
N ALA A 34 -14.35 -1.31 -6.78
CA ALA A 34 -15.63 -1.99 -6.98
C ALA A 34 -15.77 -3.22 -6.08
N VAL A 35 -14.72 -4.02 -5.92
CA VAL A 35 -14.72 -5.18 -5.00
C VAL A 35 -14.94 -4.72 -3.56
N ALA A 36 -14.14 -3.76 -3.09
CA ALA A 36 -14.22 -3.31 -1.71
C ALA A 36 -15.57 -2.66 -1.37
N MET A 37 -16.08 -1.79 -2.25
CA MET A 37 -17.40 -1.18 -2.09
C MET A 37 -18.54 -2.21 -2.13
N THR A 38 -18.44 -3.22 -3.01
CA THR A 38 -19.41 -4.32 -3.04
C THR A 38 -19.38 -5.10 -1.73
N LEU A 39 -18.18 -5.40 -1.22
CA LEU A 39 -18.00 -6.10 0.05
C LEU A 39 -18.61 -5.31 1.22
N GLU A 40 -18.38 -3.99 1.29
CA GLU A 40 -19.00 -3.13 2.31
C GLU A 40 -20.53 -3.14 2.24
N ILE A 41 -21.11 -3.02 1.03
CA ILE A 41 -22.57 -3.05 0.83
C ILE A 41 -23.14 -4.40 1.24
N VAL A 42 -22.57 -5.50 0.72
CA VAL A 42 -23.09 -6.86 0.97
C VAL A 42 -22.97 -7.20 2.45
N HIS A 43 -21.80 -6.98 3.06
CA HIS A 43 -21.59 -7.22 4.49
C HIS A 43 -22.59 -6.42 5.35
N GLY A 44 -22.83 -5.16 5.00
CA GLY A 44 -23.81 -4.32 5.66
C GLY A 44 -25.27 -4.78 5.52
N LEU A 45 -25.63 -5.43 4.41
CA LEU A 45 -26.98 -5.93 4.15
C LEU A 45 -27.24 -7.32 4.75
N THR A 46 -26.21 -8.18 4.83
CA THR A 46 -26.38 -9.60 5.17
C THR A 46 -26.04 -9.94 6.60
N THR A 47 -25.29 -9.08 7.31
CA THR A 47 -24.76 -9.43 8.63
C THR A 47 -24.94 -8.35 9.67
N THR A 48 -24.95 -8.78 10.94
CA THR A 48 -24.88 -7.91 12.10
C THR A 48 -23.46 -7.33 12.22
N SER A 49 -23.35 -6.15 12.85
CA SER A 49 -22.07 -5.44 12.95
C SER A 49 -21.05 -6.19 13.82
N PRO A 50 -19.79 -6.40 13.35
CA PRO A 50 -18.71 -6.94 14.19
C PRO A 50 -18.48 -6.16 15.49
N ARG A 51 -18.91 -4.89 15.54
CA ARG A 51 -18.86 -4.03 16.72
C ARG A 51 -19.59 -4.59 17.92
N GLU A 52 -20.67 -5.35 17.72
CA GLU A 52 -21.39 -5.97 18.83
C GLU A 52 -20.52 -6.98 19.57
N CYS A 53 -19.68 -7.74 18.86
CA CYS A 53 -18.73 -8.66 19.46
C CYS A 53 -17.58 -7.94 20.18
N PHE A 54 -17.10 -6.81 19.65
CA PHE A 54 -16.09 -5.98 20.32
C PHE A 54 -16.64 -5.37 21.61
N LEU A 55 -17.86 -4.83 21.59
CA LEU A 55 -18.57 -4.33 22.78
C LEU A 55 -18.84 -5.45 23.81
N ALA A 56 -19.28 -6.62 23.34
CA ALA A 56 -19.48 -7.80 24.19
C ALA A 56 -18.19 -8.29 24.86
N GLY A 57 -17.04 -8.05 24.22
CA GLY A 57 -15.70 -8.31 24.76
C GLY A 57 -15.17 -7.23 25.71
N GLY A 58 -15.98 -6.23 26.07
CA GLY A 58 -15.60 -5.11 26.95
C GLY A 58 -14.66 -4.09 26.30
N ILE A 59 -14.65 -4.00 24.97
CA ILE A 59 -13.89 -2.98 24.25
C ILE A 59 -14.74 -1.72 24.10
N ASP A 60 -14.31 -0.63 24.73
CA ASP A 60 -14.98 0.67 24.65
C ASP A 60 -14.73 1.34 23.27
N VAL A 61 -15.60 1.00 22.33
CA VAL A 61 -15.71 1.66 21.02
C VAL A 61 -16.53 2.97 21.09
N GLY A 62 -17.17 3.25 22.22
CA GLY A 62 -17.94 4.47 22.47
C GLY A 62 -17.06 5.68 22.76
N SER A 63 -15.85 5.46 23.28
CA SER A 63 -14.82 6.48 23.49
C SER A 63 -14.42 7.26 22.22
N GLY A 64 -14.68 6.70 21.03
CA GLY A 64 -14.25 7.27 19.76
C GLY A 64 -12.73 7.28 19.56
N ASN A 65 -11.98 6.50 20.36
CA ASN A 65 -10.53 6.39 20.27
C ASN A 65 -10.12 5.08 19.59
N ASP A 66 -9.35 5.18 18.51
CA ASP A 66 -8.94 4.01 17.72
C ASP A 66 -8.02 3.06 18.50
N SER A 67 -7.22 3.59 19.43
CA SER A 67 -6.29 2.79 20.24
C SER A 67 -6.99 1.72 21.10
N SER A 68 -8.26 1.89 21.48
CA SER A 68 -8.98 0.89 22.29
C SER A 68 -9.18 -0.43 21.53
N LEU A 69 -9.30 -0.39 20.20
CA LEU A 69 -9.45 -1.56 19.34
C LEU A 69 -8.18 -2.43 19.25
N PHE A 70 -7.02 -1.85 19.58
CA PHE A 70 -5.71 -2.49 19.41
C PHE A 70 -4.99 -2.76 20.73
N THR A 71 -5.64 -2.46 21.86
CA THR A 71 -5.13 -2.89 23.17
C THR A 71 -5.07 -4.42 23.22
N PRO A 72 -3.96 -5.03 23.69
CA PRO A 72 -3.85 -6.46 23.85
C PRO A 72 -5.01 -7.00 24.71
N ASN A 73 -5.93 -7.71 24.08
CA ASN A 73 -7.10 -8.27 24.75
C ASN A 73 -6.94 -9.80 24.89
N PRO A 74 -6.93 -10.35 26.11
CA PRO A 74 -6.85 -11.79 26.34
C PRO A 74 -8.06 -12.56 25.77
N LEU A 75 -9.16 -11.87 25.48
CA LEU A 75 -10.37 -12.42 24.86
C LEU A 75 -10.32 -12.38 23.32
N ARG A 76 -9.19 -12.05 22.69
CA ARG A 76 -9.08 -11.91 21.22
C ARG A 76 -9.65 -13.11 20.46
N GLU A 77 -9.34 -14.33 20.90
CA GLU A 77 -9.86 -15.55 20.27
C GLU A 77 -11.39 -15.68 20.43
N ALA A 78 -11.92 -15.38 21.62
CA ALA A 78 -13.35 -15.43 21.88
C ALA A 78 -14.12 -14.33 21.12
N ILE A 79 -13.54 -13.13 21.00
CA ILE A 79 -14.08 -12.03 20.18
C ILE A 79 -14.10 -12.45 18.71
N GLN A 80 -13.01 -13.04 18.20
CA GLN A 80 -12.95 -13.51 16.82
C GLN A 80 -13.98 -14.60 16.55
N ALA A 81 -14.14 -15.56 17.46
CA ALA A 81 -15.16 -16.60 17.36
C ALA A 81 -16.58 -16.01 17.36
N CYS A 82 -16.82 -14.95 18.13
CA CYS A 82 -18.08 -14.20 18.09
C CYS A 82 -18.29 -13.56 16.70
N VAL A 83 -17.28 -12.86 16.17
CA VAL A 83 -17.36 -12.20 14.86
C VAL A 83 -17.63 -13.21 13.75
N ASP A 84 -16.97 -14.36 13.78
CA ASP A 84 -17.14 -15.41 12.76
C ASP A 84 -18.57 -15.97 12.72
N ARG A 85 -19.23 -16.01 13.87
CA ARG A 85 -20.61 -16.49 14.02
C ARG A 85 -21.64 -15.41 13.66
N VAL A 86 -21.45 -14.19 14.16
CA VAL A 86 -22.43 -13.10 14.08
C VAL A 86 -22.29 -12.29 12.80
N ALA A 87 -21.08 -12.21 12.26
CA ALA A 87 -20.74 -11.41 11.09
C ALA A 87 -19.81 -12.17 10.12
N PRO A 88 -20.21 -13.37 9.63
CA PRO A 88 -19.40 -14.13 8.69
C PRO A 88 -19.17 -13.32 7.40
N PRO A 89 -17.99 -13.47 6.75
CA PRO A 89 -17.76 -12.82 5.47
C PRO A 89 -18.76 -13.34 4.42
N PRO A 90 -19.28 -12.47 3.54
CA PRO A 90 -20.20 -12.92 2.50
C PRO A 90 -19.51 -13.90 1.54
N PRO A 91 -20.26 -14.74 0.81
CA PRO A 91 -19.67 -15.67 -0.15
C PRO A 91 -18.81 -14.95 -1.21
N TRP A 92 -17.56 -15.37 -1.38
CA TRP A 92 -16.59 -14.69 -2.25
C TRP A 92 -17.02 -14.56 -3.72
N TRP A 93 -17.87 -15.48 -4.19
CA TRP A 93 -18.37 -15.48 -5.56
C TRP A 93 -19.24 -14.25 -5.86
N MET A 94 -19.82 -13.60 -4.84
CA MET A 94 -20.63 -12.39 -5.03
C MET A 94 -19.78 -11.23 -5.59
N MET A 95 -18.54 -11.07 -5.11
CA MET A 95 -17.65 -10.02 -5.65
C MET A 95 -17.20 -10.35 -7.08
N VAL A 96 -16.95 -11.63 -7.38
CA VAL A 96 -16.63 -12.07 -8.75
C VAL A 96 -17.82 -11.84 -9.68
N ALA A 97 -19.03 -12.20 -9.25
CA ALA A 97 -20.26 -11.97 -10.02
C ALA A 97 -20.49 -10.48 -10.28
N TRP A 98 -20.25 -9.62 -9.28
CA TRP A 98 -20.37 -8.17 -9.45
C TRP A 98 -19.32 -7.60 -10.40
N LEU A 99 -18.07 -8.06 -10.30
CA LEU A 99 -17.02 -7.67 -11.25
C LEU A 99 -17.36 -8.11 -12.68
N LEU A 100 -17.85 -9.34 -12.86
CA LEU A 100 -18.31 -9.84 -14.15
C LEU A 100 -19.45 -8.98 -14.69
N LEU A 101 -20.41 -8.59 -13.86
CA LEU A 101 -21.49 -7.68 -14.24
C LEU A 101 -20.95 -6.34 -14.74
N LEU A 102 -20.01 -5.72 -14.01
CA LEU A 102 -19.39 -4.45 -14.42
C LEU A 102 -18.64 -4.59 -15.76
N VAL A 103 -17.87 -5.66 -15.95
CA VAL A 103 -17.14 -5.92 -17.19
C VAL A 103 -18.11 -6.14 -18.35
N VAL A 104 -19.12 -6.99 -18.19
CA VAL A 104 -20.13 -7.28 -19.23
C VAL A 104 -20.91 -6.01 -19.59
N ALA A 105 -21.35 -5.24 -18.60
CA ALA A 105 -22.04 -3.97 -18.83
C ALA A 105 -21.15 -2.94 -19.54
N ALA A 106 -19.87 -2.86 -19.18
CA ALA A 106 -18.91 -1.97 -19.84
C ALA A 106 -18.66 -2.39 -21.29
N CYS A 107 -18.51 -3.69 -21.56
CA CYS A 107 -18.37 -4.24 -22.91
C CYS A 107 -19.62 -4.01 -23.76
N ALA A 108 -20.81 -4.22 -23.21
CA ALA A 108 -22.08 -3.95 -23.87
C ALA A 108 -22.22 -2.47 -24.22
N LEU A 109 -21.96 -1.58 -23.25
CA LEU A 109 -22.01 -0.13 -23.45
C LEU A 109 -20.98 0.32 -24.49
N PHE A 110 -19.75 -0.20 -24.44
CA PHE A 110 -18.71 0.06 -25.43
C PHE A 110 -19.14 -0.35 -26.85
N ALA A 111 -19.83 -1.48 -27.01
CA ALA A 111 -20.31 -1.94 -28.30
C ALA A 111 -21.47 -1.08 -28.85
N VAL A 112 -22.35 -0.60 -27.98
CA VAL A 112 -23.55 0.15 -28.37
C VAL A 112 -23.26 1.65 -28.61
N LEU A 113 -22.33 2.25 -27.85
CA LEU A 113 -22.07 3.71 -27.85
C LEU A 113 -21.85 4.30 -29.25
N PRO A 114 -21.00 3.72 -30.13
CA PRO A 114 -20.74 4.29 -31.45
C PRO A 114 -21.97 4.29 -32.36
N GLY A 115 -22.75 3.20 -32.34
CA GLY A 115 -23.97 3.07 -33.13
C GLY A 115 -25.07 4.01 -32.64
N TRP A 116 -25.22 4.15 -31.32
CA TRP A 116 -26.14 5.11 -30.72
C TRP A 116 -25.78 6.56 -31.10
N ARG A 117 -24.49 6.91 -31.07
CA ARG A 117 -24.02 8.23 -31.48
C ARG A 117 -24.31 8.52 -32.96
N ALA A 118 -24.00 7.57 -33.85
CA ALA A 118 -24.27 7.71 -35.28
C ALA A 118 -25.76 7.96 -35.59
N ARG A 119 -26.66 7.21 -34.93
CA ARG A 119 -28.11 7.40 -35.08
C ARG A 119 -28.58 8.75 -34.54
N ARG A 120 -28.11 9.15 -33.36
CA ARG A 120 -28.50 10.42 -32.72
C ARG A 120 -28.07 11.64 -33.54
N SER A 121 -26.90 11.58 -34.16
CA SER A 121 -26.35 12.66 -35.00
C SER A 121 -26.91 12.69 -36.42
N ARG A 122 -27.82 11.77 -36.80
CA ARG A 122 -28.41 11.67 -38.16
C ARG A 122 -27.36 11.76 -39.28
N VAL A 123 -26.22 11.10 -39.09
CA VAL A 123 -25.10 11.18 -40.03
C VAL A 123 -25.47 10.57 -41.39
N VAL A 124 -24.99 11.19 -42.46
CA VAL A 124 -25.19 10.72 -43.84
C VAL A 124 -23.88 10.21 -44.43
N PRO A 125 -23.91 9.26 -45.39
CA PRO A 125 -22.71 8.83 -46.10
C PRO A 125 -22.05 10.00 -46.86
N LEU A 126 -20.72 10.02 -46.95
CA LEU A 126 -19.98 11.08 -47.67
C LEU A 126 -20.47 11.25 -49.12
N ALA A 127 -20.78 10.15 -49.81
CA ALA A 127 -21.26 10.16 -51.20
C ALA A 127 -22.56 10.97 -51.41
N ALA A 128 -23.39 11.14 -50.37
CA ALA A 128 -24.60 11.95 -50.46
C ALA A 128 -24.31 13.47 -50.48
N VAL A 129 -23.13 13.89 -50.03
CA VAL A 129 -22.72 15.30 -49.90
C VAL A 129 -21.57 15.65 -50.86
N ASP A 130 -20.90 14.64 -51.42
CA ASP A 130 -19.78 14.77 -52.36
C ASP A 130 -20.07 14.04 -53.69
N PRO A 131 -21.02 14.52 -54.50
CA PRO A 131 -21.38 13.88 -55.77
C PRO A 131 -20.25 13.89 -56.80
N ALA A 132 -19.33 14.86 -56.72
CA ALA A 132 -18.18 14.99 -57.61
C ALA A 132 -16.94 14.18 -57.14
N GLY A 133 -16.94 13.66 -55.91
CA GLY A 133 -15.85 12.84 -55.36
C GLY A 133 -14.57 13.61 -54.98
N GLU A 134 -14.61 14.95 -54.97
CA GLU A 134 -13.44 15.79 -54.68
C GLU A 134 -12.98 15.65 -53.22
N ILE A 135 -13.93 15.58 -52.29
CA ILE A 135 -13.64 15.44 -50.86
C ILE A 135 -13.11 14.03 -50.59
N ALA A 136 -13.67 13.02 -51.23
CA ALA A 136 -13.21 11.64 -51.14
C ALA A 136 -11.77 11.48 -51.65
N ALA A 137 -11.40 12.14 -52.75
CA ALA A 137 -10.03 12.10 -53.29
C ALA A 137 -9.01 12.73 -52.34
N ASP A 138 -9.33 13.88 -51.75
CA ASP A 138 -8.46 14.55 -50.79
C ASP A 138 -8.29 13.75 -49.49
N LEU A 139 -9.38 13.15 -48.99
CA LEU A 139 -9.31 12.25 -47.85
C LEU A 139 -8.44 11.03 -48.14
N ALA A 140 -8.53 10.45 -49.34
CA ALA A 140 -7.67 9.34 -49.74
C ALA A 140 -6.18 9.74 -49.74
N ASP A 141 -5.85 10.95 -50.18
CA ASP A 141 -4.48 11.48 -50.11
C ASP A 141 -3.99 11.63 -48.67
N LEU A 142 -4.81 12.21 -47.79
CA LEU A 142 -4.46 12.38 -46.37
C LEU A 142 -4.34 11.03 -45.64
N VAL A 143 -5.19 10.05 -45.97
CA VAL A 143 -5.12 8.69 -45.43
C VAL A 143 -3.83 7.98 -45.85
N ARG A 144 -3.39 8.16 -47.12
CA ARG A 144 -2.08 7.66 -47.58
C ARG A 144 -0.94 8.31 -46.83
N LYS A 145 -0.96 9.64 -46.66
CA LYS A 145 0.06 10.38 -45.90
C LYS A 145 0.16 9.94 -44.45
N ALA A 146 -0.99 9.66 -43.82
CA ALA A 146 -1.05 9.14 -42.45
C ALA A 146 -0.56 7.69 -42.32
N GLY A 147 -0.40 6.96 -43.44
CA GLY A 147 0.07 5.57 -43.45
C GLY A 147 -0.83 4.62 -42.66
N LEU A 148 -2.15 4.81 -42.74
CA LEU A 148 -3.12 3.94 -42.05
C LEU A 148 -3.21 2.58 -42.75
N SER A 149 -3.27 1.51 -41.96
CA SER A 149 -3.41 0.13 -42.48
C SER A 149 -4.78 -0.16 -43.11
N SER A 150 -5.78 0.69 -42.84
CA SER A 150 -7.14 0.56 -43.38
C SER A 150 -7.79 1.94 -43.45
N ALA A 151 -8.49 2.22 -44.56
CA ALA A 151 -9.21 3.48 -44.72
C ALA A 151 -10.41 3.56 -43.75
N PRO A 152 -10.60 4.68 -43.04
CA PRO A 152 -11.78 4.85 -42.19
C PRO A 152 -13.06 4.99 -43.03
N ARG A 153 -14.19 4.56 -42.46
CA ARG A 153 -15.50 4.93 -43.00
C ARG A 153 -15.70 6.43 -42.79
N VAL A 154 -16.10 7.16 -43.83
CA VAL A 154 -16.36 8.61 -43.72
C VAL A 154 -17.85 8.88 -43.80
N VAL A 155 -18.35 9.64 -42.83
CA VAL A 155 -19.73 10.11 -42.75
C VAL A 155 -19.73 11.63 -42.49
N VAL A 156 -20.85 12.28 -42.75
CA VAL A 156 -21.03 13.73 -42.56
C VAL A 156 -22.18 13.97 -41.60
N ASP A 157 -21.99 14.86 -40.63
CA ASP A 157 -23.06 15.47 -39.85
C ASP A 157 -23.36 16.84 -40.48
N PRO A 158 -24.41 16.93 -41.33
CA PRO A 158 -24.69 18.15 -42.08
C PRO A 158 -25.25 19.27 -41.18
N VAL A 159 -25.78 18.94 -40.00
CA VAL A 159 -26.40 19.90 -39.07
C VAL A 159 -25.35 20.54 -38.16
N ALA A 160 -24.22 19.87 -37.93
CA ALA A 160 -23.13 20.39 -37.11
C ALA A 160 -22.45 21.61 -37.77
N ALA A 161 -22.73 22.81 -37.26
CA ALA A 161 -22.16 24.07 -37.72
C ALA A 161 -20.69 24.31 -37.32
N SER A 162 -20.13 23.46 -36.45
CA SER A 162 -18.73 23.62 -36.01
C SER A 162 -17.74 23.18 -37.10
N THR A 163 -16.56 23.79 -37.12
CA THR A 163 -15.46 23.50 -38.07
C THR A 163 -14.61 22.31 -37.64
N GLY A 164 -15.22 21.33 -36.96
CA GLY A 164 -14.54 20.17 -36.39
C GLY A 164 -14.79 18.88 -37.16
N ALA A 165 -14.12 17.83 -36.72
CA ALA A 165 -14.43 16.46 -37.08
C ALA A 165 -14.34 15.60 -35.82
N VAL A 166 -14.92 14.40 -35.84
CA VAL A 166 -14.87 13.46 -34.72
C VAL A 166 -14.68 12.05 -35.24
N VAL A 167 -13.75 11.30 -34.65
CA VAL A 167 -13.66 9.85 -34.84
C VAL A 167 -14.43 9.05 -33.78
N PHE A 168 -15.17 8.04 -34.23
CA PHE A 168 -15.82 7.06 -33.35
C PHE A 168 -15.78 5.64 -33.90
N GLY A 169 -16.09 4.66 -33.04
CA GLY A 169 -16.07 3.24 -33.39
C GLY A 169 -14.91 2.49 -32.73
N ARG A 170 -14.20 1.66 -33.50
CA ARG A 170 -13.04 0.87 -33.04
C ARG A 170 -11.83 1.20 -33.93
N ASN A 171 -10.61 1.06 -33.41
CA ASN A 171 -9.41 1.35 -34.22
C ASN A 171 -9.33 0.48 -35.48
N ARG A 172 -9.86 -0.76 -35.45
CA ARG A 172 -9.92 -1.67 -36.60
C ARG A 172 -11.03 -1.33 -37.61
N ARG A 173 -12.06 -0.59 -37.18
CA ARG A 173 -13.18 -0.14 -38.03
C ARG A 173 -13.56 1.30 -37.65
N PRO A 174 -12.66 2.27 -37.88
CA PRO A 174 -12.90 3.64 -37.46
C PRO A 174 -13.90 4.33 -38.39
N THR A 175 -14.74 5.18 -37.82
CA THR A 175 -15.65 6.06 -38.57
C THR A 175 -15.27 7.51 -38.27
N VAL A 176 -14.90 8.26 -39.32
CA VAL A 176 -14.62 9.69 -39.23
C VAL A 176 -15.89 10.43 -39.63
N CYS A 177 -16.38 11.29 -38.74
CA CYS A 177 -17.53 12.15 -38.98
C CYS A 177 -17.07 13.58 -39.19
N LEU A 178 -17.25 14.09 -40.40
CA LEU A 178 -16.95 15.48 -40.74
C LEU A 178 -18.18 16.34 -40.43
N HIS A 179 -17.99 17.47 -39.74
CA HIS A 179 -19.08 18.41 -39.50
C HIS A 179 -19.32 19.28 -40.75
N GLY A 180 -20.57 19.66 -41.01
CA GLY A 180 -20.94 20.53 -42.12
C GLY A 180 -20.14 21.85 -42.16
N GLY A 181 -19.90 22.46 -40.99
CA GLY A 181 -19.08 23.68 -40.88
C GLY A 181 -17.60 23.50 -41.31
N LEU A 182 -17.04 22.30 -41.19
CA LEU A 182 -15.69 22.00 -41.68
C LEU A 182 -15.66 21.91 -43.21
N LEU A 183 -16.72 21.32 -43.80
CA LEU A 183 -16.84 21.20 -45.25
C LEU A 183 -17.01 22.56 -45.94
N THR A 184 -17.75 23.49 -45.31
CA THR A 184 -17.88 24.86 -45.84
C THR A 184 -16.56 25.64 -45.75
N ARG A 185 -15.79 25.47 -44.67
CA ARG A 185 -14.48 26.11 -44.47
C ARG A 185 -13.41 25.63 -45.45
N ARG A 186 -13.51 24.40 -45.97
CA ARG A 186 -12.53 23.76 -46.86
C ARG A 186 -12.07 24.63 -48.03
N ARG A 187 -12.97 25.40 -48.67
CA ARG A 187 -12.62 26.25 -49.82
C ARG A 187 -11.89 27.52 -49.39
N ALA A 188 -12.29 28.12 -48.27
CA ALA A 188 -11.70 29.36 -47.76
C ALA A 188 -10.37 29.11 -47.02
N ASP A 189 -10.22 27.94 -46.40
CA ASP A 189 -9.03 27.55 -45.66
C ASP A 189 -8.74 26.04 -45.84
N PRO A 190 -8.14 25.66 -46.98
CA PRO A 190 -7.78 24.27 -47.26
C PRO A 190 -6.75 23.72 -46.27
N GLU A 191 -5.83 24.56 -45.77
CA GLU A 191 -4.84 24.15 -44.78
C GLU A 191 -5.48 23.77 -43.45
N GLY A 192 -6.43 24.57 -42.97
CA GLY A 192 -7.22 24.26 -41.78
C GLY A 192 -8.03 22.97 -41.92
N PHE A 193 -8.62 22.72 -43.08
CA PHE A 193 -9.30 21.45 -43.37
C PHE A 193 -8.35 20.25 -43.25
N ARG A 194 -7.20 20.31 -43.94
CA ARG A 194 -6.19 19.23 -43.90
C ARG A 194 -5.66 19.03 -42.49
N ALA A 195 -5.45 20.11 -41.76
CA ALA A 195 -4.94 20.08 -40.41
C ALA A 195 -5.91 19.34 -39.47
N VAL A 196 -7.21 19.67 -39.48
CA VAL A 196 -8.23 18.99 -38.66
C VAL A 196 -8.33 17.50 -39.02
N VAL A 197 -8.35 17.16 -40.32
CA VAL A 197 -8.42 15.76 -40.75
C VAL A 197 -7.17 14.98 -40.31
N LEU A 198 -5.97 15.51 -40.50
CA LEU A 198 -4.73 14.84 -40.07
C LEU A 198 -4.68 14.60 -38.56
N HIS A 199 -5.24 15.51 -37.75
CA HIS A 199 -5.39 15.33 -36.30
C HIS A 199 -6.33 14.15 -35.97
N GLU A 200 -7.50 14.06 -36.60
CA GLU A 200 -8.41 12.94 -36.42
C GLU A 200 -7.81 11.60 -36.90
N LEU A 201 -7.06 11.59 -38.02
CA LEU A 201 -6.33 10.41 -38.48
C LEU A 201 -5.22 10.01 -37.51
N ALA A 202 -4.60 10.97 -36.81
CA ALA A 202 -3.58 10.69 -35.80
C ALA A 202 -4.17 9.94 -34.60
N HIS A 203 -5.39 10.29 -34.17
CA HIS A 203 -6.11 9.51 -33.16
C HIS A 203 -6.35 8.05 -33.59
N ILE A 204 -6.62 7.79 -34.86
CA ILE A 204 -6.75 6.41 -35.38
C ILE A 204 -5.41 5.69 -35.32
N ARG A 205 -4.33 6.32 -35.83
CA ARG A 205 -2.98 5.72 -35.87
C ARG A 205 -2.42 5.43 -34.48
N ASN A 206 -2.63 6.34 -33.53
CA ASN A 206 -2.19 6.24 -32.14
C ASN A 206 -3.08 5.32 -31.30
N GLY A 207 -4.21 4.91 -31.87
CA GLY A 207 -5.13 3.96 -31.27
C GLY A 207 -6.01 4.54 -30.16
N ASP A 208 -6.29 5.83 -30.25
CA ASP A 208 -6.97 6.62 -29.22
C ASP A 208 -8.47 6.31 -29.13
N VAL A 209 -9.09 6.00 -30.26
CA VAL A 209 -10.55 5.80 -30.36
C VAL A 209 -11.01 4.69 -29.41
N THR A 210 -10.37 3.52 -29.46
CA THR A 210 -10.78 2.37 -28.65
C THR A 210 -10.61 2.64 -27.16
N ILE A 211 -9.47 3.22 -26.75
CA ILE A 211 -9.16 3.49 -25.35
C ILE A 211 -10.14 4.53 -24.79
N THR A 212 -10.44 5.59 -25.54
CA THR A 212 -11.41 6.61 -25.14
C THR A 212 -12.79 5.99 -24.88
N TYR A 213 -13.31 5.20 -25.82
CA TYR A 213 -14.64 4.60 -25.67
C TYR A 213 -14.69 3.55 -24.55
N VAL A 214 -13.64 2.73 -24.35
CA VAL A 214 -13.54 1.81 -23.21
C VAL A 214 -13.53 2.58 -21.88
N THR A 215 -12.73 3.66 -21.79
CA THR A 215 -12.65 4.47 -20.57
C THR A 215 -13.98 5.14 -20.25
N VAL A 216 -14.67 5.67 -21.26
CA VAL A 216 -16.00 6.28 -21.10
C VAL A 216 -17.04 5.24 -20.66
N ALA A 217 -17.03 4.05 -21.26
CA ALA A 217 -17.96 2.98 -20.91
C ALA A 217 -17.74 2.48 -19.48
N ALA A 218 -16.50 2.14 -19.12
CA ALA A 218 -16.14 1.69 -17.77
C ALA A 218 -16.51 2.73 -16.71
N TRP A 219 -16.21 4.01 -16.95
CA TRP A 219 -16.57 5.09 -16.04
C TRP A 219 -18.09 5.22 -15.82
N ARG A 220 -18.88 5.20 -16.90
CA ARG A 220 -20.35 5.31 -16.80
C ARG A 220 -20.96 4.12 -16.07
N VAL A 221 -20.45 2.92 -16.32
CA VAL A 221 -20.89 1.70 -15.65
C VAL A 221 -20.51 1.73 -14.17
N LEU A 222 -19.29 2.17 -13.83
CA LEU A 222 -18.89 2.34 -12.43
C LEU A 222 -19.79 3.35 -11.71
N LEU A 223 -20.08 4.50 -12.33
CA LEU A 223 -21.01 5.48 -11.76
C LEU A 223 -22.40 4.87 -11.49
N ALA A 224 -22.98 4.21 -12.50
CA ALA A 224 -24.36 3.72 -12.43
C ALA A 224 -24.51 2.46 -11.56
N LEU A 225 -23.59 1.50 -11.67
CA LEU A 225 -23.69 0.18 -11.04
C LEU A 225 -22.83 0.04 -9.78
N MET A 226 -22.06 1.06 -9.38
CA MET A 226 -21.30 1.01 -8.12
C MET A 226 -21.56 2.22 -7.25
N PHE A 227 -21.32 3.44 -7.74
CA PHE A 227 -21.47 4.63 -6.91
C PHE A 227 -22.92 4.92 -6.54
N VAL A 228 -23.89 4.69 -7.43
CA VAL A 228 -25.32 4.88 -7.10
C VAL A 228 -25.79 3.91 -6.00
N PRO A 229 -25.59 2.58 -6.09
CA PRO A 229 -25.92 1.66 -4.99
C PRO A 229 -25.17 2.00 -3.69
N TYR A 230 -23.89 2.33 -3.77
CA TYR A 230 -23.08 2.69 -2.61
C TYR A 230 -23.58 3.96 -1.92
N LEU A 231 -23.91 5.00 -2.70
CA LEU A 231 -24.52 6.22 -2.17
C LEU A 231 -25.87 5.94 -1.53
N ALA A 232 -26.73 5.14 -2.19
CA ALA A 232 -28.04 4.77 -1.64
C ALA A 232 -27.90 4.03 -0.30
N TRP A 233 -26.94 3.10 -0.19
CA TRP A 233 -26.61 2.39 1.03
C TRP A 233 -26.19 3.33 2.16
N TYR A 234 -25.29 4.26 1.90
CA TYR A 234 -24.81 5.19 2.93
C TYR A 234 -25.84 6.27 3.30
N VAL A 235 -26.69 6.71 2.37
CA VAL A 235 -27.84 7.56 2.67
C VAL A 235 -28.82 6.83 3.59
N PHE A 236 -29.11 5.57 3.31
CA PHE A 236 -29.94 4.72 4.19
C PHE A 236 -29.30 4.58 5.58
N ARG A 237 -28.00 4.27 5.66
CA ARG A 237 -27.26 4.18 6.94
C ARG A 237 -27.27 5.49 7.71
N PHE A 238 -27.12 6.61 7.03
CA PHE A 238 -27.17 7.94 7.62
C PHE A 238 -28.57 8.27 8.19
N ALA A 239 -29.62 8.00 7.42
CA ALA A 239 -31.00 8.21 7.85
C ALA A 239 -31.36 7.37 9.09
N ASN A 240 -30.98 6.09 9.12
CA ASN A 240 -31.20 5.23 10.29
C ASN A 240 -30.34 5.62 11.49
N GLY A 241 -29.13 6.12 11.25
CA GLY A 241 -28.21 6.53 12.31
C GLY A 241 -28.67 7.76 13.08
N LEU A 242 -29.32 8.72 12.42
CA LEU A 242 -29.94 9.87 13.08
C LEU A 242 -31.04 9.49 14.10
N ALA A 243 -31.61 8.28 13.99
CA ALA A 243 -32.61 7.78 14.92
C ALA A 243 -32.01 7.21 16.24
N GLY A 244 -30.69 7.05 16.35
CA GLY A 244 -29.99 6.49 17.53
C GLY A 244 -28.82 7.34 18.02
N PRO A 245 -29.05 8.40 18.84
CA PRO A 245 -28.07 9.47 19.10
C PRO A 245 -26.76 9.02 19.78
N LEU A 246 -26.82 8.06 20.70
CA LEU A 246 -25.67 7.63 21.50
C LEU A 246 -24.61 6.87 20.69
N LEU A 247 -25.04 6.14 19.64
CA LEU A 247 -24.19 5.31 18.80
C LEU A 247 -23.81 5.98 17.49
N TRP A 248 -24.52 7.06 17.13
CA TRP A 248 -24.25 7.82 15.91
C TRP A 248 -22.98 8.68 16.01
N SER A 249 -22.75 9.32 17.16
CA SER A 249 -21.60 10.23 17.36
C SER A 249 -20.24 9.53 17.16
N SER A 250 -20.10 8.30 17.63
CA SER A 250 -18.87 7.49 17.46
C SER A 250 -18.73 6.86 16.08
N ASN A 251 -19.82 6.72 15.32
CA ASN A 251 -19.82 6.12 13.98
C ASN A 251 -19.82 7.14 12.83
N ALA A 252 -20.16 8.40 13.11
CA ALA A 252 -20.25 9.43 12.09
C ALA A 252 -18.93 9.62 11.30
N PRO A 253 -17.72 9.60 11.90
CA PRO A 253 -16.48 9.73 11.15
C PRO A 253 -16.29 8.59 10.14
N ALA A 254 -16.64 7.36 10.51
CA ALA A 254 -16.55 6.20 9.62
C ALA A 254 -17.55 6.32 8.44
N VAL A 255 -18.80 6.68 8.72
CA VAL A 255 -19.82 6.86 7.66
C VAL A 255 -19.46 7.99 6.70
N VAL A 256 -19.03 9.14 7.23
CA VAL A 256 -18.64 10.30 6.41
C VAL A 256 -17.39 10.01 5.61
N ARG A 257 -16.39 9.31 6.17
CA ARG A 257 -15.20 8.91 5.42
C ARG A 257 -15.53 7.95 4.27
N SER A 258 -16.46 7.00 4.43
CA SER A 258 -16.92 6.16 3.32
C SER A 258 -17.56 6.97 2.19
N LEU A 259 -18.34 8.02 2.51
CA LEU A 259 -18.89 8.93 1.50
C LEU A 259 -17.79 9.80 0.86
N LEU A 260 -16.85 10.30 1.66
CA LEU A 260 -15.69 11.05 1.18
C LEU A 260 -14.84 10.21 0.23
N LEU A 261 -14.64 8.94 0.54
CA LEU A 261 -13.96 7.96 -0.32
C LEU A 261 -14.61 7.88 -1.69
N MET A 262 -15.94 7.77 -1.77
CA MET A 262 -16.65 7.79 -3.04
C MET A 262 -16.43 9.10 -3.81
N VAL A 263 -16.53 10.26 -3.14
CA VAL A 263 -16.34 11.58 -3.77
C VAL A 263 -14.91 11.75 -4.28
N VAL A 264 -13.93 11.40 -3.46
CA VAL A 264 -12.50 11.46 -3.80
C VAL A 264 -12.19 10.52 -4.95
N LEU A 265 -12.65 9.27 -4.91
CA LEU A 265 -12.48 8.32 -6.01
C LEU A 265 -13.12 8.83 -7.30
N ALA A 266 -14.33 9.38 -7.23
CA ALA A 266 -15.00 9.97 -8.39
C ALA A 266 -14.17 11.12 -8.98
N GLY A 267 -13.62 11.98 -8.13
CA GLY A 267 -12.72 13.07 -8.50
C GLY A 267 -11.41 12.56 -9.11
N LEU A 268 -10.73 11.63 -8.44
CA LEU A 268 -9.47 11.03 -8.89
C LEU A 268 -9.62 10.37 -10.25
N VAL A 269 -10.66 9.55 -10.43
CA VAL A 269 -10.95 8.87 -11.69
C VAL A 269 -11.27 9.87 -12.80
N SER A 270 -12.06 10.90 -12.50
CA SER A 270 -12.40 11.96 -13.46
C SER A 270 -11.16 12.75 -13.88
N LEU A 271 -10.30 13.11 -12.93
CA LEU A 271 -9.06 13.85 -13.18
C LEU A 271 -8.05 12.99 -13.95
N ALA A 272 -7.90 11.71 -13.58
CA ALA A 272 -7.03 10.76 -14.29
C ALA A 272 -7.50 10.54 -15.73
N ARG A 273 -8.83 10.38 -15.93
CA ARG A 273 -9.43 10.30 -17.25
C ARG A 273 -9.15 11.55 -18.06
N SER A 274 -9.40 12.73 -17.50
CA SER A 274 -9.15 14.00 -18.20
C SER A 274 -7.66 14.21 -18.51
N ASP A 275 -6.75 13.78 -17.63
CA ASP A 275 -5.31 13.82 -17.88
C ASP A 275 -4.88 12.91 -19.03
N VAL A 276 -5.39 11.67 -19.06
CA VAL A 276 -5.12 10.71 -20.13
C VAL A 276 -5.65 11.26 -21.46
N LEU A 277 -6.89 11.78 -21.50
CA LEU A 277 -7.48 12.35 -22.71
C LEU A 277 -6.68 13.57 -23.20
N ARG A 278 -6.38 14.55 -22.32
CA ARG A 278 -5.56 15.72 -22.69
C ARG A 278 -4.18 15.34 -23.21
N SER A 279 -3.53 14.36 -22.59
CA SER A 279 -2.20 13.90 -23.02
C SER A 279 -2.23 13.38 -24.45
N ARG A 280 -3.31 12.69 -24.86
CA ARG A 280 -3.47 12.13 -26.20
C ARG A 280 -3.70 13.20 -27.26
N GLU A 281 -4.41 14.28 -26.93
CA GLU A 281 -4.58 15.43 -27.82
C GLU A 281 -3.22 16.03 -28.23
N PHE A 282 -2.29 16.18 -27.26
CA PHE A 282 -0.94 16.67 -27.58
C PHE A 282 -0.15 15.72 -28.50
N TYR A 283 -0.30 14.40 -28.32
CA TYR A 283 0.36 13.43 -29.20
C TYR A 283 -0.28 13.40 -30.60
N ALA A 284 -1.60 13.55 -30.69
CA ALA A 284 -2.31 13.68 -31.96
C ALA A 284 -1.85 14.94 -32.70
N ASP A 285 -1.70 16.07 -32.00
CA ASP A 285 -1.14 17.31 -32.52
C ASP A 285 0.27 17.11 -33.10
N ILE A 286 1.21 16.57 -32.32
CA ILE A 286 2.58 16.33 -32.82
C ILE A 286 2.59 15.39 -34.02
N THR A 287 1.76 14.34 -33.99
CA THR A 287 1.68 13.36 -35.07
C THR A 287 1.15 14.00 -36.35
N ALA A 288 0.09 14.80 -36.25
CA ALA A 288 -0.46 15.54 -37.38
C ALA A 288 0.53 16.58 -37.93
N ALA A 289 1.25 17.30 -37.06
CA ALA A 289 2.32 18.22 -37.47
C ALA A 289 3.44 17.49 -38.23
N ARG A 290 3.85 16.29 -37.78
CA ARG A 290 4.83 15.43 -38.49
C ARG A 290 4.34 14.97 -39.87
N TRP A 291 3.02 14.93 -40.10
CA TRP A 291 2.42 14.64 -41.40
C TRP A 291 2.20 15.89 -42.28
N GLY A 292 2.68 17.06 -41.84
CA GLY A 292 2.60 18.30 -42.60
C GLY A 292 1.36 19.15 -42.31
N ALA A 293 0.64 18.93 -41.20
CA ALA A 293 -0.42 19.82 -40.78
C ALA A 293 0.14 21.18 -40.35
N ALA A 294 -0.46 22.26 -40.85
CA ALA A 294 -0.09 23.62 -40.48
C ALA A 294 -0.42 23.89 -38.99
N PRO A 295 0.53 24.34 -38.15
CA PRO A 295 0.30 24.54 -36.70
C PRO A 295 -0.80 25.56 -36.37
N HIS A 296 -1.09 26.47 -37.29
CA HIS A 296 -2.14 27.47 -37.17
C HIS A 296 -3.51 26.98 -37.71
N GLY A 297 -3.54 25.89 -38.48
CA GLY A 297 -4.75 25.37 -39.13
C GLY A 297 -5.80 24.81 -38.15
N TRP A 298 -5.40 24.46 -36.92
CA TRP A 298 -6.33 24.04 -35.87
C TRP A 298 -6.85 25.20 -35.02
N ALA A 299 -6.21 26.38 -35.10
CA ALA A 299 -6.54 27.49 -34.24
C ALA A 299 -7.87 28.12 -34.69
N VAL A 300 -8.84 28.14 -33.78
CA VAL A 300 -9.89 29.17 -33.82
C VAL A 300 -9.23 30.44 -33.27
N SER A 301 -9.35 31.57 -33.98
CA SER A 301 -8.92 32.89 -33.51
C SER A 301 -9.66 33.27 -32.23
N ALA A 302 -9.24 32.73 -31.09
CA ALA A 302 -9.66 33.19 -29.79
C ALA A 302 -8.88 34.48 -29.49
N ALA A 303 -9.60 35.60 -29.42
CA ALA A 303 -9.02 36.88 -29.01
C ALA A 303 -8.26 36.71 -27.68
N PRO A 304 -7.11 37.40 -27.50
CA PRO A 304 -6.36 37.36 -26.25
C PRO A 304 -7.28 37.67 -25.08
N SER A 305 -7.37 36.78 -24.10
CA SER A 305 -8.12 37.05 -22.89
C SER A 305 -7.42 38.15 -22.11
N PRO A 306 -8.10 39.23 -21.68
CA PRO A 306 -7.47 40.28 -20.89
C PRO A 306 -6.84 39.70 -19.62
N ALA A 307 -5.73 40.29 -19.16
CA ALA A 307 -4.97 39.83 -18.00
C ALA A 307 -5.87 39.66 -16.76
N ARG A 308 -6.32 38.43 -16.50
CA ARG A 308 -7.22 38.12 -15.38
C ARG A 308 -6.46 38.23 -14.07
N ALA A 309 -7.12 38.80 -13.04
CA ALA A 309 -6.63 38.84 -11.65
C ALA A 309 -6.14 37.46 -11.17
N GLY A 310 -5.12 37.43 -10.32
CA GLY A 310 -4.41 36.21 -9.92
C GLY A 310 -5.32 35.07 -9.40
N LEU A 311 -6.34 35.41 -8.63
CA LEU A 311 -7.31 34.44 -8.10
C LEU A 311 -8.17 33.80 -9.20
N ARG A 312 -8.71 34.60 -10.14
CA ARG A 312 -9.50 34.06 -11.26
C ARG A 312 -8.66 33.19 -12.17
N ARG A 313 -7.39 33.52 -12.39
CA ARG A 313 -6.45 32.69 -13.15
C ARG A 313 -6.17 31.35 -12.46
N ALA A 314 -6.03 31.35 -11.14
CA ALA A 314 -5.87 30.12 -10.36
C ALA A 314 -7.13 29.23 -10.43
N LEU A 315 -8.32 29.83 -10.30
CA LEU A 315 -9.60 29.13 -10.45
C LEU A 315 -9.81 28.59 -11.87
N ASP A 316 -9.47 29.37 -12.91
CA ASP A 316 -9.53 28.93 -14.31
C ASP A 316 -8.58 27.77 -14.59
N SER A 317 -7.37 27.81 -14.01
CA SER A 317 -6.40 26.72 -14.09
C SER A 317 -6.91 25.45 -13.40
N PHE A 318 -7.49 25.59 -12.21
CA PHE A 318 -8.11 24.49 -11.47
C PHE A 318 -9.31 23.89 -12.21
N ALA A 319 -10.21 24.73 -12.72
CA ALA A 319 -11.33 24.31 -13.56
C ALA A 319 -10.83 23.63 -14.86
N GLY A 320 -9.70 24.07 -15.39
CA GLY A 320 -9.01 23.45 -16.53
C GLY A 320 -8.62 21.99 -16.29
N LEU A 321 -8.35 21.58 -15.05
CA LEU A 321 -8.01 20.19 -14.71
C LEU A 321 -9.16 19.21 -15.01
N TRP A 322 -10.40 19.69 -15.02
CA TRP A 322 -11.58 18.87 -15.30
C TRP A 322 -11.90 18.76 -16.79
N ARG A 323 -11.35 19.64 -17.63
CA ARG A 323 -11.57 19.64 -19.08
C ARG A 323 -10.81 18.48 -19.75
N THR A 324 -11.48 17.80 -20.68
CA THR A 324 -10.91 16.69 -21.45
C THR A 324 -10.00 17.15 -22.59
N HIS A 325 -10.21 18.37 -23.09
CA HIS A 325 -9.34 18.98 -24.10
C HIS A 325 -8.46 20.07 -23.46
N PRO A 326 -7.17 20.13 -23.81
CA PRO A 326 -6.28 21.21 -23.37
C PRO A 326 -6.70 22.56 -23.98
N SER A 327 -6.27 23.66 -23.37
CA SER A 327 -6.50 24.98 -23.94
C SER A 327 -5.71 25.14 -25.24
N TRP A 328 -6.19 26.01 -26.14
CA TRP A 328 -5.49 26.32 -27.38
C TRP A 328 -4.11 26.95 -27.15
N GLU A 329 -3.92 27.67 -26.05
CA GLU A 329 -2.60 28.16 -25.64
C GLU A 329 -1.64 27.02 -25.31
N SER A 330 -2.08 26.02 -24.55
CA SER A 330 -1.26 24.85 -24.24
C SER A 330 -0.96 24.01 -25.48
N ARG A 331 -1.91 23.85 -26.41
CA ARG A 331 -1.68 23.14 -27.68
C ARG A 331 -0.65 23.85 -28.55
N ARG A 332 -0.77 25.17 -28.70
CA ARG A 332 0.23 25.99 -29.41
C ARG A 332 1.59 25.89 -28.74
N ALA A 333 1.65 26.03 -27.42
CA ALA A 333 2.89 25.91 -26.66
C ALA A 333 3.54 24.53 -26.84
N ALA A 334 2.76 23.44 -26.87
CA ALA A 334 3.28 22.09 -27.09
C ALA A 334 3.83 21.86 -28.51
N LEU A 335 3.31 22.59 -29.51
CA LEU A 335 3.82 22.56 -30.89
C LEU A 335 5.08 23.41 -31.05
N THR A 336 5.13 24.58 -30.42
CA THR A 336 6.28 25.50 -30.51
C THR A 336 7.44 25.04 -29.62
N ASP A 337 7.11 24.47 -28.46
CA ASP A 337 8.04 23.95 -27.48
C ASP A 337 7.64 22.53 -27.06
N PRO A 338 8.09 21.51 -27.82
CA PRO A 338 7.87 20.11 -27.47
C PRO A 338 8.42 19.72 -26.09
N GLU A 339 9.30 20.54 -25.50
CA GLU A 339 9.88 20.30 -24.17
C GLU A 339 8.83 20.35 -23.06
N ALA A 340 7.76 21.13 -23.24
CA ALA A 340 6.64 21.20 -22.30
C ALA A 340 6.02 19.82 -22.01
N LEU A 341 6.08 18.89 -22.96
CA LEU A 341 5.52 17.54 -22.84
C LEU A 341 6.39 16.58 -22.01
N PHE A 342 7.65 16.94 -21.78
CA PHE A 342 8.57 16.20 -20.92
C PHE A 342 8.62 16.77 -19.50
N THR A 343 7.93 17.89 -19.24
CA THR A 343 7.81 18.44 -17.89
C THR A 343 6.87 17.59 -17.03
N ILE A 344 7.30 17.32 -15.80
CA ILE A 344 6.53 16.49 -14.87
C ILE A 344 5.53 17.38 -14.16
N SER A 345 4.26 17.20 -14.46
CA SER A 345 3.16 17.89 -13.78
C SER A 345 2.90 17.28 -12.40
N ALA A 346 2.44 18.13 -11.46
CA ALA A 346 2.14 17.73 -10.09
C ALA A 346 0.96 16.75 -10.00
N LEU A 347 -0.11 17.02 -10.76
CA LEU A 347 -1.36 16.28 -10.67
C LEU A 347 -1.19 14.78 -10.96
N PRO A 348 -0.56 14.33 -12.07
CA PRO A 348 -0.40 12.89 -12.32
C PRO A 348 0.42 12.16 -11.26
N MET A 349 1.35 12.86 -10.58
CA MET A 349 2.14 12.28 -9.49
C MET A 349 1.30 12.10 -8.24
N PHE A 350 0.52 13.13 -7.89
CA PHE A 350 -0.47 13.05 -6.82
C PHE A 350 -1.51 11.95 -7.07
N LEU A 351 -2.07 11.89 -8.29
CA LEU A 351 -3.04 10.86 -8.67
C LEU A 351 -2.43 9.45 -8.62
N ALA A 352 -1.18 9.28 -9.05
CA ALA A 352 -0.50 7.99 -8.98
C ALA A 352 -0.27 7.53 -7.54
N GLY A 353 0.12 8.45 -6.64
CA GLY A 353 0.29 8.16 -5.22
C GLY A 353 -1.02 7.80 -4.53
N ALA A 354 -2.06 8.59 -4.75
CA ALA A 354 -3.39 8.33 -4.20
C ALA A 354 -3.95 7.00 -4.71
N ALA A 355 -3.83 6.72 -6.01
CA ALA A 355 -4.26 5.45 -6.59
C ALA A 355 -3.52 4.24 -5.99
N ALA A 356 -2.21 4.37 -5.75
CA ALA A 356 -1.40 3.30 -5.17
C ALA A 356 -1.89 2.92 -3.77
N THR A 357 -2.02 3.91 -2.90
CA THR A 357 -2.49 3.72 -1.53
C THR A 357 -3.90 3.18 -1.50
N LEU A 358 -4.80 3.71 -2.34
CA LEU A 358 -6.17 3.23 -2.45
C LEU A 358 -6.24 1.77 -2.93
N ILE A 359 -5.39 1.36 -3.89
CA ILE A 359 -5.34 -0.05 -4.32
C ILE A 359 -4.85 -0.92 -3.15
N SER A 360 -3.72 -0.57 -2.54
CA SER A 360 -3.15 -1.34 -1.41
C SER A 360 -4.15 -1.47 -0.26
N SER A 361 -4.79 -0.37 0.17
CA SER A 361 -5.73 -0.39 1.29
C SER A 361 -6.99 -1.21 1.00
N GLN A 362 -7.56 -1.08 -0.21
CA GLN A 362 -8.77 -1.80 -0.59
C GLN A 362 -8.52 -3.31 -0.76
N VAL A 363 -7.38 -3.69 -1.34
CA VAL A 363 -6.99 -5.12 -1.42
C VAL A 363 -6.73 -5.68 -0.03
N ALA A 364 -6.01 -4.95 0.84
CA ALA A 364 -5.78 -5.36 2.21
C ALA A 364 -7.09 -5.56 2.99
N TYR A 365 -8.07 -4.66 2.82
CA TYR A 365 -9.40 -4.79 3.42
C TYR A 365 -10.12 -6.08 3.00
N VAL A 366 -10.07 -6.42 1.71
CA VAL A 366 -10.66 -7.66 1.18
C VAL A 366 -9.94 -8.89 1.74
N LEU A 367 -8.60 -8.93 1.69
CA LEU A 367 -7.82 -10.06 2.21
C LEU A 367 -8.06 -10.29 3.71
N ALA A 368 -8.11 -9.20 4.50
CA ALA A 368 -8.40 -9.26 5.92
C ALA A 368 -9.80 -9.81 6.22
N THR A 369 -10.81 -9.41 5.44
CA THR A 369 -12.19 -9.88 5.60
C THR A 369 -12.32 -11.39 5.37
N TYR A 370 -11.59 -11.94 4.41
CA TYR A 370 -11.56 -13.38 4.13
C TYR A 370 -10.51 -14.15 4.91
N LYS A 371 -9.81 -13.49 5.85
CA LYS A 371 -8.74 -14.07 6.67
C LYS A 371 -7.65 -14.75 5.84
N VAL A 372 -7.39 -14.23 4.64
CA VAL A 372 -6.34 -14.73 3.76
C VAL A 372 -5.04 -14.05 4.17
N PHE A 373 -4.40 -14.61 5.20
CA PHE A 373 -3.16 -14.09 5.78
C PHE A 373 -1.90 -14.72 5.15
N ASP A 374 -1.97 -15.09 3.86
CA ASP A 374 -0.80 -15.60 3.13
C ASP A 374 0.17 -14.46 2.80
N GLU A 375 1.38 -14.53 3.35
CA GLU A 375 2.39 -13.48 3.20
C GLU A 375 2.85 -13.32 1.74
N TRP A 376 2.94 -14.41 0.98
CA TRP A 376 3.37 -14.38 -0.42
C TRP A 376 2.32 -13.77 -1.34
N LEU A 377 1.06 -14.06 -1.09
CA LEU A 377 -0.07 -13.45 -1.77
C LEU A 377 -0.12 -11.95 -1.49
N SER A 378 -0.01 -11.56 -0.22
CA SER A 378 0.04 -10.14 0.18
C SER A 378 1.20 -9.42 -0.51
N LEU A 379 2.40 -10.02 -0.48
CA LEU A 379 3.59 -9.47 -1.14
C LEU A 379 3.39 -9.35 -2.65
N SER A 380 2.75 -10.33 -3.29
CA SER A 380 2.47 -10.30 -4.74
C SER A 380 1.59 -9.11 -5.13
N PHE A 381 0.59 -8.77 -4.31
CA PHE A 381 -0.26 -7.61 -4.54
C PHE A 381 0.49 -6.28 -4.31
N GLU A 382 1.36 -6.22 -3.30
CA GLU A 382 2.16 -5.01 -3.06
C GLU A 382 3.21 -4.80 -4.15
N ILE A 383 3.83 -5.88 -4.66
CA ILE A 383 4.70 -5.81 -5.84
C ILE A 383 3.91 -5.34 -7.06
N ALA A 384 2.71 -5.87 -7.29
CA ALA A 384 1.87 -5.46 -8.42
C ALA A 384 1.50 -3.96 -8.35
N THR A 385 1.11 -3.48 -7.17
CA THR A 385 0.80 -2.06 -6.92
C THR A 385 2.03 -1.19 -7.13
N ALA A 386 3.17 -1.56 -6.53
CA ALA A 386 4.44 -0.86 -6.70
C ALA A 386 4.91 -0.85 -8.17
N ALA A 387 4.68 -1.93 -8.93
CA ALA A 387 5.05 -2.03 -10.34
C ALA A 387 4.23 -1.07 -11.20
N LEU A 388 2.93 -0.91 -10.94
CA LEU A 388 2.08 0.04 -11.66
C LEU A 388 2.54 1.48 -11.41
N VAL A 389 2.78 1.85 -10.16
CA VAL A 389 3.27 3.20 -9.80
C VAL A 389 4.65 3.45 -10.40
N THR A 390 5.54 2.48 -10.30
CA THR A 390 6.90 2.57 -10.86
C THR A 390 6.88 2.66 -12.38
N GLY A 391 5.97 1.95 -13.03
CA GLY A 391 5.76 2.08 -14.47
C GLY A 391 5.21 3.46 -14.86
N VAL A 392 4.31 4.07 -14.08
CA VAL A 392 3.80 5.42 -14.38
C VAL A 392 4.83 6.50 -14.10
N VAL A 393 5.32 6.56 -12.86
CA VAL A 393 6.18 7.64 -12.35
C VAL A 393 7.61 7.42 -12.82
N GLY A 394 8.12 6.20 -12.73
CA GLY A 394 9.48 5.87 -13.12
C GLY A 394 9.72 6.10 -14.61
N ILE A 395 8.84 5.62 -15.50
CA ILE A 395 8.98 5.90 -16.94
C ILE A 395 8.93 7.40 -17.22
N ALA A 396 8.04 8.16 -16.55
CA ALA A 396 7.99 9.62 -16.71
C ALA A 396 9.31 10.28 -16.29
N LEU A 397 9.87 9.91 -15.14
CA LEU A 397 11.16 10.39 -14.65
C LEU A 397 12.30 10.06 -15.61
N TRP A 398 12.39 8.81 -16.08
CA TRP A 398 13.41 8.38 -17.03
C TRP A 398 13.32 9.15 -18.36
N ARG A 399 12.12 9.43 -18.86
CA ARG A 399 11.91 10.26 -20.06
C ARG A 399 12.38 11.69 -19.86
N THR A 400 12.00 12.32 -18.75
CA THR A 400 12.42 13.68 -18.43
C THR A 400 13.94 13.79 -18.28
N VAL A 401 14.57 12.81 -17.64
CA VAL A 401 16.03 12.76 -17.49
C VAL A 401 16.73 12.51 -18.83
N ALA A 402 16.24 11.56 -19.64
CA ALA A 402 16.77 11.31 -20.98
C ALA A 402 16.74 12.56 -21.85
N HIS A 403 15.60 13.26 -21.85
CA HIS A 403 15.45 14.51 -22.57
C HIS A 403 16.43 15.58 -22.07
N ALA A 404 16.56 15.76 -20.76
CA ALA A 404 17.49 16.75 -20.17
C ALA A 404 18.96 16.44 -20.50
N VAL A 405 19.37 15.16 -20.43
CA VAL A 405 20.75 14.73 -20.74
C VAL A 405 21.06 14.92 -22.22
N LEU A 406 20.16 14.48 -23.12
CA LEU A 406 20.35 14.59 -24.57
C LEU A 406 20.42 16.05 -25.07
N ARG A 407 19.75 16.97 -24.36
CA ARG A 407 19.77 18.41 -24.66
C ARG A 407 20.82 19.20 -23.85
N ALA A 408 21.71 18.53 -23.11
CA ALA A 408 22.72 19.16 -22.25
C ALA A 408 22.14 20.19 -21.26
N ARG A 409 20.93 19.92 -20.73
CA ARG A 409 20.23 20.79 -19.77
C ARG A 409 20.40 20.32 -18.33
N ARG A 410 20.02 21.18 -17.39
CA ARG A 410 20.02 20.85 -15.97
C ARG A 410 18.99 19.75 -15.69
N VAL A 411 19.47 18.59 -15.26
CA VAL A 411 18.63 17.47 -14.85
C VAL A 411 17.86 17.84 -13.57
N PRO A 412 16.52 17.65 -13.53
CA PRO A 412 15.74 17.88 -12.31
C PRO A 412 16.18 16.93 -11.21
N SER A 413 15.96 17.30 -9.94
CA SER A 413 16.32 16.41 -8.82
C SER A 413 15.32 15.28 -8.58
N GLY A 414 14.09 15.38 -9.12
CA GLY A 414 12.98 14.49 -8.79
C GLY A 414 12.29 14.80 -7.45
N ALA A 415 12.84 15.72 -6.64
CA ALA A 415 12.34 15.97 -5.28
C ALA A 415 10.89 16.50 -5.26
N ARG A 416 10.60 17.53 -6.07
CA ARG A 416 9.25 18.09 -6.19
C ARG A 416 8.25 17.05 -6.68
N THR A 417 8.66 16.21 -7.63
CA THR A 417 7.84 15.12 -8.15
C THR A 417 7.51 14.12 -7.06
N GLY A 418 8.49 13.74 -6.24
CA GLY A 418 8.30 12.81 -5.14
C GLY A 418 7.45 13.37 -4.00
N LEU A 419 7.53 14.68 -3.71
CA LEU A 419 6.63 15.33 -2.75
C LEU A 419 5.16 15.22 -3.18
N TRP A 420 4.85 15.42 -4.47
CA TRP A 420 3.48 15.26 -4.96
C TRP A 420 3.03 13.80 -4.95
N LEU A 421 3.93 12.87 -5.28
CA LEU A 421 3.66 11.43 -5.19
C LEU A 421 3.28 11.03 -3.75
N GLY A 422 4.13 11.36 -2.78
CA GLY A 422 3.90 11.01 -1.38
C GLY A 422 2.75 11.80 -0.73
N ALA A 423 2.50 13.04 -1.16
CA ALA A 423 1.28 13.76 -0.77
C ALA A 423 0.00 13.06 -1.28
N GLY A 424 0.06 12.47 -2.47
CA GLY A 424 -1.00 11.60 -2.98
C GLY A 424 -1.20 10.37 -2.12
N MET A 425 -0.12 9.69 -1.73
CA MET A 425 -0.16 8.52 -0.85
C MET A 425 -0.79 8.86 0.51
N ALA A 426 -0.31 9.91 1.18
CA ALA A 426 -0.86 10.37 2.45
C ALA A 426 -2.35 10.78 2.36
N ALA A 427 -2.75 11.44 1.27
CA ALA A 427 -4.15 11.77 1.03
C ALA A 427 -5.02 10.54 0.80
N GLY A 428 -4.49 9.51 0.13
CA GLY A 428 -5.14 8.21 -0.03
C GLY A 428 -5.42 7.54 1.32
N GLU A 429 -4.45 7.58 2.24
CA GLU A 429 -4.61 6.98 3.58
C GLU A 429 -5.75 7.63 4.38
N LEU A 430 -5.78 8.97 4.42
CA LEU A 430 -6.79 9.74 5.18
C LEU A 430 -8.24 9.46 4.77
N VAL A 431 -8.44 9.10 3.50
CA VAL A 431 -9.76 8.88 2.92
C VAL A 431 -10.20 7.43 3.08
N THR A 432 -9.30 6.52 3.45
CA THR A 432 -9.58 5.09 3.66
C THR A 432 -9.75 4.76 5.14
N HIS A 433 -10.51 3.71 5.47
CA HIS A 433 -10.64 3.18 6.84
C HIS A 433 -9.41 2.37 7.26
N ARG A 434 -8.22 2.93 7.06
CA ARG A 434 -6.95 2.25 7.34
C ARG A 434 -6.22 2.88 8.51
N VAL A 435 -5.88 4.17 8.42
CA VAL A 435 -5.12 4.90 9.45
C VAL A 435 -5.99 5.62 10.48
N ALA A 436 -7.29 5.76 10.21
CA ALA A 436 -8.26 6.36 11.10
C ALA A 436 -9.60 5.65 10.93
N LEU A 437 -10.17 5.13 12.02
CA LEU A 437 -11.40 4.33 12.01
C LEU A 437 -12.56 5.16 12.58
N LEU A 438 -12.52 5.42 13.89
CA LEU A 438 -13.53 6.14 14.67
C LEU A 438 -13.21 7.64 14.80
N GLN A 439 -11.96 8.04 14.56
CA GLN A 439 -11.52 9.45 14.60
C GLN A 439 -11.49 10.07 13.20
N TRP A 440 -11.50 11.40 13.08
CA TRP A 440 -11.37 12.09 11.78
C TRP A 440 -9.95 12.01 11.22
N LEU A 441 -8.95 12.09 12.10
CA LEU A 441 -7.53 11.98 11.80
C LEU A 441 -6.95 10.77 12.55
N PRO A 442 -5.86 10.17 12.07
CA PRO A 442 -5.11 9.16 12.82
C PRO A 442 -4.71 9.72 14.19
N SER A 443 -4.59 8.84 15.19
CA SER A 443 -4.15 9.23 16.54
C SER A 443 -2.73 9.82 16.54
N VAL A 444 -1.88 9.42 15.58
CA VAL A 444 -0.53 9.99 15.37
C VAL A 444 -0.40 10.55 13.94
N PRO A 445 -0.94 11.75 13.65
CA PRO A 445 -0.96 12.29 12.28
C PRO A 445 0.42 12.63 11.72
N GLY A 446 1.42 12.83 12.59
CA GLY A 446 2.81 13.05 12.18
C GLY A 446 3.40 11.91 11.35
N LEU A 447 2.89 10.68 11.50
CA LEU A 447 3.38 9.51 10.75
C LEU A 447 3.06 9.58 9.25
N LEU A 448 2.04 10.35 8.84
CA LEU A 448 1.74 10.57 7.42
C LEU A 448 2.85 11.32 6.69
N VAL A 449 3.75 11.99 7.41
CA VAL A 449 4.96 12.58 6.80
C VAL A 449 5.85 11.49 6.21
N LEU A 450 5.84 10.27 6.77
CA LEU A 450 6.66 9.16 6.24
C LEU A 450 6.22 8.76 4.83
N GLU A 451 4.93 8.78 4.51
CA GLU A 451 4.42 8.57 3.14
C GLU A 451 4.95 9.64 2.17
N VAL A 452 4.97 10.89 2.61
CA VAL A 452 5.54 12.01 1.84
C VAL A 452 7.04 11.79 1.59
N LEU A 453 7.77 11.35 2.61
CA LEU A 453 9.20 11.06 2.53
C LEU A 453 9.50 9.84 1.67
N ALA A 454 8.66 8.81 1.68
CA ALA A 454 8.79 7.63 0.84
C ALA A 454 8.65 8.00 -0.64
N GLY A 455 7.61 8.78 -1.00
CA GLY A 455 7.44 9.31 -2.36
C GLY A 455 8.62 10.20 -2.80
N LEU A 456 9.13 11.04 -1.89
CA LEU A 456 10.32 11.87 -2.11
C LEU A 456 11.57 11.03 -2.39
N ALA A 457 11.86 10.05 -1.53
CA ALA A 457 13.03 9.17 -1.65
C ALA A 457 12.97 8.35 -2.95
N PHE A 458 11.80 7.79 -3.26
CA PHE A 458 11.55 7.03 -4.50
C PHE A 458 11.88 7.86 -5.74
N ALA A 459 11.26 9.04 -5.89
CA ALA A 459 11.46 9.86 -7.10
C ALA A 459 12.89 10.41 -7.18
N TRP A 460 13.50 10.75 -6.05
CA TRP A 460 14.88 11.23 -5.99
C TRP A 460 15.86 10.14 -6.42
N TRP A 461 15.69 8.92 -5.93
CA TRP A 461 16.51 7.76 -6.28
C TRP A 461 16.38 7.42 -7.77
N VAL A 462 15.15 7.30 -8.29
CA VAL A 462 14.90 6.98 -9.71
C VAL A 462 15.54 8.02 -10.63
N THR A 463 15.43 9.30 -10.29
CA THR A 463 15.99 10.39 -11.08
C THR A 463 17.52 10.36 -11.11
N GLN A 464 18.17 10.12 -9.97
CA GLN A 464 19.63 9.99 -9.93
C GLN A 464 20.12 8.74 -10.64
N CYS A 465 19.40 7.61 -10.51
CA CYS A 465 19.73 6.36 -11.18
C CYS A 465 19.61 6.52 -12.70
N ALA A 466 18.53 7.12 -13.19
CA ALA A 466 18.35 7.44 -14.60
C ALA A 466 19.49 8.34 -15.11
N HIS A 467 19.84 9.39 -14.37
CA HIS A 467 20.89 10.33 -14.76
C HIS A 467 22.26 9.65 -14.81
N LEU A 468 22.54 8.74 -13.87
CA LEU A 468 23.78 7.97 -13.84
C LEU A 468 23.91 7.07 -15.07
N TRP A 469 22.87 6.28 -15.36
CA TRP A 469 22.89 5.34 -16.49
C TRP A 469 22.88 6.06 -17.84
N LEU A 470 22.05 7.09 -18.02
CA LEU A 470 22.02 7.87 -19.27
C LEU A 470 23.33 8.63 -19.52
N GLY A 471 24.04 9.03 -18.46
CA GLY A 471 25.36 9.65 -18.59
C GLY A 471 26.50 8.66 -18.87
N SER A 472 26.32 7.36 -18.61
CA SER A 472 27.39 6.35 -18.67
C SER A 472 27.21 5.27 -19.73
N TRP A 473 25.96 4.96 -20.10
CA TRP A 473 25.61 3.91 -21.05
C TRP A 473 25.82 4.37 -22.50
N ARG A 474 26.45 3.51 -23.31
CA ARG A 474 26.73 3.80 -24.74
C ARG A 474 26.19 2.73 -25.69
N GLY A 475 25.27 1.88 -25.23
CA GLY A 475 24.63 0.86 -26.08
C GLY A 475 23.43 1.42 -26.84
N HIS A 476 23.16 0.86 -28.03
CA HIS A 476 21.99 1.18 -28.87
C HIS A 476 20.64 0.97 -28.17
N ALA A 477 20.60 0.24 -27.05
CA ALA A 477 19.41 0.06 -26.22
C ALA A 477 19.71 0.39 -24.74
N ILE A 478 19.24 1.54 -24.26
CA ILE A 478 19.22 1.92 -22.82
C ILE A 478 18.19 1.11 -22.01
N ARG A 479 17.31 0.38 -22.71
CA ARG A 479 16.17 -0.35 -22.13
C ARG A 479 16.55 -1.32 -21.00
N PRO A 480 17.62 -2.14 -21.08
CA PRO A 480 17.97 -3.05 -19.98
C PRO A 480 18.36 -2.31 -18.69
N ALA A 481 19.14 -1.23 -18.79
CA ALA A 481 19.51 -0.40 -17.65
C ALA A 481 18.29 0.31 -17.05
N MET A 482 17.38 0.80 -17.91
CA MET A 482 16.10 1.36 -17.48
C MET A 482 15.25 0.33 -16.74
N LEU A 483 15.08 -0.88 -17.30
CA LEU A 483 14.31 -1.94 -16.67
C LEU A 483 14.91 -2.39 -15.34
N ALA A 484 16.24 -2.53 -15.25
CA ALA A 484 16.91 -2.85 -13.99
C ALA A 484 16.70 -1.77 -12.93
N GLY A 485 16.82 -0.48 -13.31
CA GLY A 485 16.54 0.65 -12.41
C GLY A 485 15.08 0.73 -11.97
N LEU A 486 14.12 0.46 -12.88
CA LEU A 486 12.70 0.42 -12.54
C LEU A 486 12.36 -0.79 -11.66
N LEU A 487 12.94 -1.97 -11.91
CA LEU A 487 12.76 -3.14 -11.07
C LEU A 487 13.27 -2.89 -9.64
N ALA A 488 14.46 -2.28 -9.51
CA ALA A 488 15.02 -1.87 -8.23
C ALA A 488 14.10 -0.91 -7.46
N ALA A 489 13.57 0.11 -8.14
CA ALA A 489 12.66 1.07 -7.55
C ALA A 489 11.32 0.43 -7.15
N CYS A 490 10.81 -0.49 -7.97
CA CYS A 490 9.60 -1.26 -7.69
C CYS A 490 9.75 -2.11 -6.42
N LEU A 491 10.87 -2.82 -6.29
CA LEU A 491 11.17 -3.62 -5.10
C LEU A 491 11.26 -2.72 -3.85
N GLY A 492 11.93 -1.57 -3.95
CA GLY A 492 12.00 -0.58 -2.86
C GLY A 492 10.63 -0.07 -2.42
N LEU A 493 9.76 0.27 -3.38
CA LEU A 493 8.41 0.75 -3.08
C LEU A 493 7.49 -0.37 -2.56
N SER A 494 7.66 -1.61 -3.02
CA SER A 494 6.92 -2.76 -2.49
C SER A 494 7.28 -3.04 -1.02
N ALA A 495 8.56 -2.93 -0.66
CA ALA A 495 8.99 -3.06 0.72
C ALA A 495 8.36 -1.97 1.61
N TRP A 496 8.25 -0.74 1.09
CA TRP A 496 7.53 0.36 1.76
C TRP A 496 6.06 0.02 2.01
N PHE A 497 5.29 -0.37 0.98
CA PHE A 497 3.87 -0.68 1.16
C PHE A 497 3.62 -1.83 2.13
N THR A 498 4.47 -2.86 2.06
CA THR A 498 4.40 -4.00 2.99
C THR A 498 4.60 -3.53 4.43
N TRP A 499 5.66 -2.77 4.70
CA TRP A 499 5.92 -2.26 6.05
C TRP A 499 4.84 -1.30 6.54
N TRP A 500 4.41 -0.37 5.69
CA TRP A 500 3.39 0.60 6.05
C TRP A 500 2.08 -0.09 6.41
N GLY A 501 1.63 -1.05 5.59
CA GLY A 501 0.41 -1.81 5.83
C GLY A 501 0.43 -2.63 7.11
N ASP A 502 1.58 -3.18 7.50
CA ASP A 502 1.71 -4.08 8.64
C ASP A 502 2.09 -3.41 9.95
N ILE A 503 2.78 -2.26 9.93
CA ILE A 503 3.30 -1.59 11.13
C ILE A 503 2.95 -0.11 11.11
N GLY A 504 3.19 0.59 10.00
CA GLY A 504 2.93 2.03 9.87
C GLY A 504 1.49 2.39 10.22
N VAL A 505 0.53 1.60 9.73
CA VAL A 505 -0.90 1.73 10.02
C VAL A 505 -1.20 1.55 11.51
N PHE A 506 -0.68 0.50 12.16
CA PHE A 506 -0.91 0.26 13.59
C PHE A 506 -0.35 1.39 14.46
N LEU A 507 0.85 1.89 14.14
CA LEU A 507 1.44 3.03 14.82
C LEU A 507 0.59 4.30 14.61
N SER A 508 0.02 4.49 13.42
CA SER A 508 -0.85 5.65 13.12
C SER A 508 -2.17 5.65 13.91
N LEU A 509 -2.69 4.46 14.22
CA LEU A 509 -3.89 4.24 15.03
C LEU A 509 -3.63 4.39 16.54
N GLY A 510 -2.41 4.76 16.94
CA GLY A 510 -2.07 5.02 18.33
C GLY A 510 -1.71 3.79 19.15
N ALA A 511 -1.43 2.64 18.51
CA ALA A 511 -0.83 1.51 19.20
C ALA A 511 0.48 1.96 19.87
N SER A 512 0.62 1.70 21.16
CA SER A 512 1.86 2.05 21.85
C SER A 512 3.02 1.21 21.31
N LEU A 513 4.25 1.75 21.38
CA LEU A 513 5.44 0.96 21.06
C LEU A 513 5.48 -0.31 21.92
N ASP A 514 5.03 -0.25 23.16
CA ASP A 514 4.93 -1.41 24.06
C ASP A 514 3.96 -2.47 23.55
N ASP A 515 2.83 -2.09 22.94
CA ASP A 515 1.88 -3.03 22.34
C ASP A 515 2.47 -3.71 21.11
N VAL A 516 3.14 -2.95 20.24
CA VAL A 516 3.83 -3.48 19.06
C VAL A 516 4.97 -4.41 19.49
N VAL A 517 5.73 -4.04 20.51
CA VAL A 517 6.81 -4.85 21.07
C VAL A 517 6.26 -6.11 21.71
N ARG A 518 5.19 -6.05 22.51
CA ARG A 518 4.55 -7.25 23.07
C ARG A 518 4.03 -8.18 21.97
N TYR A 519 3.39 -7.63 20.94
CA TYR A 519 2.96 -8.40 19.78
C TYR A 519 4.13 -9.07 19.05
N MET A 520 5.25 -8.37 18.87
CA MET A 520 6.46 -8.95 18.29
C MET A 520 7.10 -9.98 19.23
N MET A 521 7.23 -9.71 20.52
CA MET A 521 7.82 -10.64 21.49
C MET A 521 6.99 -11.93 21.65
N ASP A 522 5.66 -11.84 21.55
CA ASP A 522 4.76 -13.01 21.55
C ASP A 522 4.93 -13.84 20.27
N ARG A 523 5.12 -13.19 19.11
CA ARG A 523 5.49 -13.86 17.85
C ARG A 523 6.90 -14.50 17.91
N TRP A 524 7.79 -13.92 18.69
CA TRP A 524 9.20 -14.30 18.80
C TRP A 524 9.50 -14.81 20.21
N ALA A 525 8.86 -15.91 20.61
CA ALA A 525 8.77 -16.56 21.94
C ALA A 525 10.08 -16.85 22.73
N LEU A 526 11.14 -16.07 22.52
CA LEU A 526 12.52 -16.29 22.92
C LEU A 526 13.05 -15.28 23.97
N PHE A 527 12.32 -14.19 24.28
CA PHE A 527 12.95 -13.04 24.97
C PHE A 527 12.50 -12.70 26.40
N GLY A 528 11.52 -13.43 26.99
CA GLY A 528 11.07 -13.19 28.37
C GLY A 528 10.32 -11.85 28.56
N PRO A 529 9.76 -11.55 29.75
CA PRO A 529 9.04 -10.30 29.98
C PRO A 529 10.00 -9.09 30.02
N PRO A 530 9.59 -7.91 29.53
CA PRO A 530 10.39 -6.70 29.64
C PRO A 530 10.59 -6.31 31.11
N VAL A 531 11.79 -5.83 31.45
CA VAL A 531 12.07 -5.23 32.76
C VAL A 531 11.29 -3.92 32.84
N ARG A 532 10.49 -3.74 33.89
CA ARG A 532 9.55 -2.59 34.07
C ARG A 532 10.23 -1.24 34.29
N GLU A 533 11.57 -1.16 34.28
CA GLU A 533 12.29 0.08 34.54
C GLU A 533 12.43 0.94 33.27
N SER A 534 12.12 2.22 33.41
CA SER A 534 12.22 3.25 32.36
C SER A 534 13.69 3.68 32.14
N ASP A 535 14.56 2.75 31.80
CA ASP A 535 15.93 3.02 31.35
C ASP A 535 15.90 3.44 29.86
N PRO A 536 16.60 4.51 29.44
CA PRO A 536 16.84 4.84 28.03
C PRO A 536 17.20 3.65 27.14
N LEU A 537 17.96 2.66 27.64
CA LEU A 537 18.29 1.45 26.89
C LEU A 537 17.07 0.53 26.65
N THR A 538 16.15 0.45 27.61
CA THR A 538 14.87 -0.26 27.47
C THR A 538 14.03 0.40 26.37
N VAL A 539 13.90 1.73 26.38
CA VAL A 539 13.17 2.48 25.35
C VAL A 539 13.79 2.29 23.96
N LEU A 540 15.13 2.32 23.87
CA LEU A 540 15.84 2.05 22.63
C LEU A 540 15.58 0.63 22.12
N THR A 541 15.61 -0.37 23.02
CA THR A 541 15.33 -1.78 22.70
C THR A 541 13.91 -1.95 22.19
N MET A 542 12.94 -1.29 22.83
CA MET A 542 11.54 -1.30 22.43
C MET A 542 11.34 -0.63 21.06
N ALA A 543 12.00 0.49 20.79
CA ALA A 543 11.97 1.13 19.48
C ALA A 543 12.51 0.19 18.39
N TRP A 544 13.66 -0.45 18.62
CA TRP A 544 14.24 -1.42 17.69
C TRP A 544 13.37 -2.64 17.48
N ALA A 545 12.80 -3.21 18.54
CA ALA A 545 11.89 -4.35 18.44
C ALA A 545 10.62 -3.99 17.63
N GLY A 546 10.04 -2.80 17.82
CA GLY A 546 8.92 -2.33 17.00
C GLY A 546 9.29 -2.10 15.53
N MET A 547 10.50 -1.65 15.28
CA MET A 547 11.04 -1.40 13.93
C MET A 547 11.50 -2.67 13.20
N SER A 548 11.91 -3.72 13.92
CA SER A 548 12.45 -4.97 13.38
C SER A 548 11.53 -5.68 12.40
N GLY A 549 10.21 -5.45 12.50
CA GLY A 549 9.27 -5.99 11.52
C GLY A 549 9.46 -5.46 10.09
N MET A 550 10.26 -4.41 9.86
CA MET A 550 10.76 -4.00 8.54
C MET A 550 11.63 -5.09 7.86
N VAL A 551 12.33 -5.89 8.67
CA VAL A 551 13.43 -6.77 8.23
C VAL A 551 12.97 -8.20 8.02
N VAL A 552 11.93 -8.61 8.73
CA VAL A 552 11.41 -9.99 8.78
C VAL A 552 10.60 -10.36 7.52
N LYS A 553 10.29 -9.37 6.68
CA LYS A 553 9.44 -9.54 5.50
C LYS A 553 10.24 -10.12 4.33
N PRO A 554 9.63 -11.01 3.51
CA PRO A 554 10.33 -11.60 2.40
C PRO A 554 10.87 -10.53 1.45
N LEU A 555 12.08 -10.74 0.95
CA LEU A 555 12.81 -9.88 0.00
C LEU A 555 13.35 -8.55 0.56
N ALA A 556 13.17 -8.24 1.84
CA ALA A 556 13.65 -6.98 2.44
C ALA A 556 15.16 -6.74 2.22
N LEU A 557 16.00 -7.76 2.44
CA LEU A 557 17.46 -7.65 2.26
C LEU A 557 17.89 -7.65 0.78
N PRO A 558 17.35 -8.52 -0.10
CA PRO A 558 17.54 -8.39 -1.54
C PRO A 558 17.17 -7.00 -2.09
N VAL A 559 16.08 -6.40 -1.62
CA VAL A 559 15.66 -5.04 -2.02
C VAL A 559 16.75 -4.03 -1.71
N VAL A 560 17.27 -4.02 -0.46
CA VAL A 560 18.33 -3.10 -0.06
C VAL A 560 19.57 -3.27 -0.92
N ALA A 561 20.00 -4.51 -1.17
CA ALA A 561 21.14 -4.79 -2.03
C ALA A 561 20.97 -4.19 -3.43
N VAL A 562 19.81 -4.42 -4.05
CA VAL A 562 19.52 -3.96 -5.41
C VAL A 562 19.53 -2.43 -5.52
N LEU A 563 19.09 -1.69 -4.49
CA LEU A 563 19.04 -0.22 -4.48
C LEU A 563 20.41 0.47 -4.60
N TRP A 564 21.52 -0.20 -4.26
CA TRP A 564 22.87 0.35 -4.43
C TRP A 564 23.73 -0.44 -5.42
N VAL A 565 23.49 -1.74 -5.61
CA VAL A 565 24.16 -2.58 -6.62
C VAL A 565 23.80 -2.13 -8.04
N VAL A 566 22.52 -1.87 -8.33
CA VAL A 566 22.10 -1.46 -9.70
C VAL A 566 22.81 -0.18 -10.13
N PRO A 567 22.84 0.91 -9.33
CA PRO A 567 23.69 2.05 -9.63
C PRO A 567 25.18 1.70 -9.80
N LEU A 568 25.74 0.86 -8.91
CA LEU A 568 27.15 0.49 -8.90
C LEU A 568 27.61 -0.20 -10.22
N LEU A 569 26.72 -0.96 -10.86
CA LEU A 569 26.97 -1.63 -12.14
C LEU A 569 27.29 -0.66 -13.30
N ALA A 570 26.86 0.60 -13.21
CA ALA A 570 27.17 1.64 -14.21
C ALA A 570 28.68 1.87 -14.38
N TRP A 571 29.48 1.55 -13.36
CA TRP A 571 30.93 1.67 -13.39
C TRP A 571 31.67 0.45 -13.95
N VAL A 572 30.98 -0.69 -14.13
CA VAL A 572 31.54 -1.94 -14.68
C VAL A 572 31.24 -2.08 -16.17
N LEU A 573 29.97 -1.89 -16.53
CA LEU A 573 29.41 -2.19 -17.86
C LEU A 573 29.75 -1.12 -18.93
N ARG A 574 30.80 -0.31 -18.72
CA ARG A 574 31.19 0.76 -19.64
C ARG A 574 31.86 0.19 -20.90
N PRO A 575 31.38 0.50 -22.11
CA PRO A 575 32.07 0.13 -23.35
C PRO A 575 33.30 1.01 -23.59
N THR A 576 34.28 0.47 -24.32
CA THR A 576 35.64 0.99 -24.53
C THR A 576 35.69 2.33 -25.27
N ALA A 577 36.87 2.97 -25.22
CA ALA A 577 37.06 4.41 -25.27
C ALA A 577 36.99 5.10 -26.65
N GLU A 578 36.72 4.40 -27.75
CA GLU A 578 36.94 4.94 -29.10
C GLU A 578 35.85 5.91 -29.60
N ASP A 579 34.58 5.78 -29.16
CA ASP A 579 33.52 6.70 -29.58
C ASP A 579 33.00 7.55 -28.41
N ARG A 580 33.53 8.77 -28.27
CA ARG A 580 32.96 9.80 -27.37
C ARG A 580 31.86 10.56 -28.11
N PRO A 581 30.62 10.64 -27.61
CA PRO A 581 29.76 11.76 -27.97
C PRO A 581 30.39 13.06 -27.41
N PRO A 582 30.22 14.21 -28.09
CA PRO A 582 30.79 15.49 -27.68
C PRO A 582 30.25 16.03 -26.32
N HIS A 583 29.18 15.43 -25.75
CA HIS A 583 28.46 15.99 -24.60
C HIS A 583 28.25 15.05 -23.39
N GLY A 584 28.87 13.87 -23.35
CA GLY A 584 28.76 12.94 -22.21
C GLY A 584 29.73 13.27 -21.08
N GLU A 585 29.23 13.74 -19.93
CA GLU A 585 30.07 14.07 -18.77
C GLU A 585 30.68 12.82 -18.09
N ALA A 586 31.92 12.94 -17.59
CA ALA A 586 32.62 11.82 -16.95
C ALA A 586 31.98 11.43 -15.60
N LEU A 587 31.81 10.12 -15.37
CA LEU A 587 31.39 9.54 -14.09
C LEU A 587 32.28 10.03 -12.92
N PRO A 588 31.70 10.29 -11.73
CA PRO A 588 32.50 10.66 -10.57
C PRO A 588 33.43 9.50 -10.15
N SER A 589 34.54 9.88 -9.51
CA SER A 589 35.49 8.94 -8.91
C SER A 589 34.85 8.23 -7.72
N LEU A 590 34.95 6.90 -7.67
CA LEU A 590 34.50 6.11 -6.52
C LEU A 590 35.52 6.11 -5.36
N ARG A 591 36.73 6.64 -5.56
CA ARG A 591 37.79 6.61 -4.53
C ARG A 591 37.37 7.31 -3.23
N GLY A 592 36.70 8.47 -3.33
CA GLY A 592 36.24 9.23 -2.17
C GLY A 592 35.18 8.47 -1.35
N PRO A 593 34.06 8.06 -1.96
CA PRO A 593 33.03 7.26 -1.28
C PRO A 593 33.55 5.94 -0.70
N LEU A 594 34.42 5.22 -1.41
CA LEU A 594 35.00 3.96 -0.91
C LEU A 594 35.96 4.20 0.26
N LEU A 595 36.78 5.25 0.22
CA LEU A 595 37.65 5.61 1.34
C LEU A 595 36.82 6.01 2.56
N ALA A 596 35.74 6.77 2.37
CA ALA A 596 34.81 7.12 3.45
C ALA A 596 34.14 5.86 4.03
N ALA A 597 33.78 4.88 3.21
CA ALA A 597 33.26 3.59 3.67
C ALA A 597 34.28 2.81 4.51
N VAL A 598 35.56 2.81 4.13
CA VAL A 598 36.64 2.16 4.90
C VAL A 598 36.85 2.85 6.25
N ILE A 599 36.94 4.19 6.25
CA ILE A 599 37.09 4.97 7.49
C ILE A 599 35.87 4.76 8.39
N GLY A 600 34.67 4.81 7.82
CA GLY A 600 33.42 4.50 8.52
C GLY A 600 33.43 3.08 9.09
N GLY A 601 33.89 2.09 8.33
CA GLY A 601 34.02 0.70 8.78
C GLY A 601 34.95 0.56 9.99
N VAL A 602 36.12 1.19 9.96
CA VAL A 602 37.02 1.25 11.14
C VAL A 602 36.34 1.94 12.32
N GLY A 603 35.63 3.04 12.07
CA GLY A 603 34.82 3.72 13.08
C GLY A 603 33.72 2.83 13.68
N SER A 604 33.10 1.98 12.86
CA SER A 604 32.12 0.98 13.32
C SER A 604 32.75 -0.05 14.25
N TRP A 605 33.98 -0.50 13.99
CA TRP A 605 34.68 -1.44 14.88
C TRP A 605 34.93 -0.82 16.26
N LEU A 606 35.40 0.43 16.28
CA LEU A 606 35.61 1.18 17.51
C LEU A 606 34.29 1.42 18.26
N ALA A 607 33.21 1.73 17.54
CA ALA A 607 31.90 1.95 18.15
C ALA A 607 31.33 0.65 18.76
N VAL A 608 31.47 -0.49 18.08
CA VAL A 608 31.07 -1.81 18.62
C VAL A 608 31.90 -2.16 19.86
N ALA A 609 33.22 -1.96 19.81
CA ALA A 609 34.08 -2.16 20.99
C ALA A 609 33.68 -1.24 22.16
N GLY A 610 33.28 0.00 21.89
CA GLY A 610 32.75 0.93 22.89
C GLY A 610 31.44 0.44 23.52
N VAL A 611 30.51 -0.09 22.72
CA VAL A 611 29.28 -0.72 23.22
C VAL A 611 29.61 -1.93 24.08
N MET A 612 30.55 -2.77 23.65
CA MET A 612 31.00 -3.93 24.43
C MET A 612 31.58 -3.53 25.80
N ALA A 613 32.45 -2.52 25.83
CA ALA A 613 33.02 -2.01 27.08
C ALA A 613 31.92 -1.45 28.03
N ALA A 614 30.95 -0.71 27.49
CA ALA A 614 29.86 -0.15 28.27
C ALA A 614 28.93 -1.23 28.86
N PHE A 615 28.66 -2.30 28.11
CA PHE A 615 27.84 -3.42 28.57
C PHE A 615 28.60 -4.36 29.51
N HIS A 616 29.92 -4.51 29.34
CA HIS A 616 30.78 -5.24 30.27
C HIS A 616 30.75 -4.62 31.67
N ALA A 617 30.80 -3.28 31.75
CA ALA A 617 30.74 -2.55 33.02
C ALA A 617 29.39 -2.66 33.76
N ARG A 618 28.30 -3.04 33.05
CA ARG A 618 26.93 -3.11 33.58
C ARG A 618 26.31 -4.52 33.46
N GLN A 619 27.14 -5.53 33.29
CA GLN A 619 26.67 -6.88 33.02
C GLN A 619 25.95 -7.48 34.24
N PRO A 620 24.74 -8.04 34.06
CA PRO A 620 24.05 -8.74 35.14
C PRO A 620 24.72 -10.10 35.44
N PRO A 621 24.30 -10.79 36.52
CA PRO A 621 24.69 -12.17 36.80
C PRO A 621 24.47 -13.10 35.59
N LEU A 622 25.26 -14.17 35.48
CA LEU A 622 25.32 -15.00 34.26
C LEU A 622 23.99 -15.64 33.84
N ASN A 623 23.15 -15.99 34.80
CA ASN A 623 21.80 -16.53 34.58
C ASN A 623 20.84 -15.51 33.95
N GLU A 624 21.12 -14.21 34.06
CA GLU A 624 20.30 -13.12 33.55
C GLU A 624 20.83 -12.53 32.22
N ARG A 625 21.97 -13.00 31.72
CA ARG A 625 22.55 -12.58 30.42
C ARG A 625 21.89 -13.25 29.22
N THR A 626 20.58 -13.39 29.25
CA THR A 626 19.77 -14.02 28.21
C THR A 626 18.52 -13.19 27.93
N GLY A 627 17.75 -13.54 26.91
CA GLY A 627 16.49 -12.85 26.59
C GLY A 627 16.69 -11.36 26.34
N PHE A 628 16.02 -10.52 27.14
CA PHE A 628 16.00 -9.07 26.99
C PHE A 628 17.38 -8.41 27.03
N TYR A 629 18.31 -8.85 27.89
CA TYR A 629 19.67 -8.28 27.97
C TYR A 629 20.41 -8.38 26.62
N VAL A 630 20.34 -9.55 25.98
CA VAL A 630 20.96 -9.78 24.66
C VAL A 630 20.30 -8.91 23.59
N LEU A 631 18.98 -8.75 23.65
CA LEU A 631 18.24 -7.88 22.72
C LEU A 631 18.63 -6.40 22.90
N THR A 632 18.82 -5.94 24.12
CA THR A 632 19.29 -4.59 24.44
C THR A 632 20.72 -4.37 23.94
N TYR A 633 21.63 -5.33 24.17
CA TYR A 633 22.98 -5.29 23.61
C TYR A 633 22.96 -5.22 22.08
N GLN A 634 22.18 -6.07 21.42
CA GLN A 634 22.04 -6.07 19.97
C GLN A 634 21.47 -4.75 19.44
N SER A 635 20.46 -4.19 20.11
CA SER A 635 19.87 -2.89 19.76
C SER A 635 20.89 -1.74 19.88
N ALA A 636 21.74 -1.76 20.91
CA ALA A 636 22.82 -0.80 21.08
C ALA A 636 23.88 -0.91 19.97
N VAL A 637 24.27 -2.14 19.60
CA VAL A 637 25.17 -2.40 18.47
C VAL A 637 24.57 -1.91 17.15
N CYS A 638 23.31 -2.23 16.88
CA CYS A 638 22.60 -1.73 15.70
C CYS A 638 22.61 -0.20 15.62
N THR A 639 22.33 0.46 16.74
CA THR A 639 22.33 1.92 16.85
C THR A 639 23.71 2.50 16.52
N ALA A 640 24.77 1.95 17.13
CA ALA A 640 26.15 2.38 16.89
C ALA A 640 26.52 2.27 15.40
N LEU A 641 26.19 1.15 14.75
CA LEU A 641 26.46 0.92 13.34
C LEU A 641 25.68 1.90 12.43
N VAL A 642 24.38 2.10 12.70
CA VAL A 642 23.54 3.04 11.93
C VAL A 642 24.02 4.47 12.07
N VAL A 643 24.41 4.90 13.28
CA VAL A 643 24.92 6.26 13.52
C VAL A 643 26.21 6.52 12.74
N VAL A 644 27.17 5.59 12.77
CA VAL A 644 28.43 5.73 12.01
C VAL A 644 28.17 5.77 10.50
N ALA A 645 27.26 4.93 10.02
CA ALA A 645 26.85 4.94 8.61
C ALA A 645 26.12 6.24 8.21
N ALA A 646 25.27 6.78 9.08
CA ALA A 646 24.57 8.05 8.87
C ALA A 646 25.57 9.23 8.74
N VAL A 647 26.58 9.26 9.62
CA VAL A 647 27.66 10.25 9.55
C VAL A 647 28.45 10.10 8.26
N THR A 648 28.78 8.86 7.87
CA THR A 648 29.47 8.59 6.60
C THR A 648 28.66 9.11 5.40
N ALA A 649 27.35 8.80 5.36
CA ALA A 649 26.43 9.27 4.33
C ALA A 649 26.37 10.80 4.26
N LEU A 650 26.27 11.47 5.41
CA LEU A 650 26.24 12.92 5.52
C LEU A 650 27.51 13.55 4.94
N VAL A 651 28.68 13.06 5.35
CA VAL A 651 29.99 13.54 4.87
C VAL A 651 30.11 13.36 3.36
N VAL A 652 29.83 12.15 2.85
CA VAL A 652 29.91 11.86 1.41
C VAL A 652 28.93 12.72 0.61
N SER A 653 27.70 12.92 1.10
CA SER A 653 26.72 13.79 0.45
C SER A 653 27.15 15.26 0.43
N ALA A 654 27.68 15.77 1.55
CA ALA A 654 28.12 17.16 1.67
C ALA A 654 29.30 17.47 0.72
N LEU A 655 30.21 16.52 0.56
CA LEU A 655 31.37 16.61 -0.35
C LEU A 655 31.01 16.34 -1.82
N SER A 656 29.90 15.65 -2.08
CA SER A 656 29.48 15.28 -3.44
C SER A 656 28.68 16.40 -4.13
N ARG A 657 29.08 16.72 -5.36
CA ARG A 657 28.38 17.70 -6.21
C ARG A 657 27.19 17.10 -6.98
N ARG A 658 27.22 15.79 -7.25
CA ARG A 658 26.23 15.06 -8.06
C ARG A 658 26.02 13.66 -7.47
N TYR A 659 24.88 13.04 -7.80
CA TYR A 659 24.51 11.69 -7.38
C TYR A 659 24.58 11.48 -5.85
N ARG A 660 24.22 12.52 -5.09
CA ARG A 660 24.40 12.57 -3.62
C ARG A 660 23.77 11.41 -2.88
N LEU A 661 22.56 11.03 -3.28
CA LEU A 661 21.82 9.94 -2.64
C LEU A 661 22.48 8.61 -2.94
N LEU A 662 22.84 8.36 -4.21
CA LEU A 662 23.48 7.11 -4.62
C LEU A 662 24.85 6.93 -3.98
N LEU A 663 25.69 7.98 -3.96
CA LEU A 663 27.03 7.91 -3.37
C LEU A 663 26.97 7.79 -1.84
N ALA A 664 26.04 8.49 -1.19
CA ALA A 664 25.80 8.34 0.24
C ALA A 664 25.33 6.93 0.60
N LEU A 665 24.43 6.35 -0.20
CA LEU A 665 23.93 4.99 -0.02
C LEU A 665 25.05 3.96 -0.17
N MET A 666 25.86 4.04 -1.23
CA MET A 666 27.01 3.15 -1.42
C MET A 666 28.01 3.23 -0.27
N ALA A 667 28.31 4.45 0.20
CA ALA A 667 29.27 4.64 1.27
C ALA A 667 28.73 4.12 2.61
N ALA A 668 27.47 4.41 2.95
CA ALA A 668 26.83 3.95 4.18
C ALA A 668 26.69 2.41 4.22
N GLN A 669 26.26 1.80 3.12
CA GLN A 669 26.16 0.35 3.01
C GLN A 669 27.54 -0.31 3.07
N GLY A 670 28.54 0.27 2.41
CA GLY A 670 29.93 -0.18 2.53
C GLY A 670 30.46 -0.09 3.96
N THR A 671 30.14 0.99 4.69
CA THR A 671 30.48 1.15 6.11
C THR A 671 29.88 0.04 6.96
N VAL A 672 28.59 -0.28 6.78
CA VAL A 672 27.93 -1.36 7.54
C VAL A 672 28.53 -2.72 7.21
N LEU A 673 28.75 -3.03 5.94
CA LEU A 673 29.34 -4.32 5.54
C LEU A 673 30.74 -4.51 6.14
N LEU A 674 31.57 -3.46 6.14
CA LEU A 674 32.89 -3.50 6.79
C LEU A 674 32.78 -3.53 8.32
N GLY A 675 31.82 -2.82 8.90
CA GLY A 675 31.51 -2.86 10.34
C GLY A 675 31.05 -4.24 10.80
N ALA A 676 30.27 -4.94 9.99
CA ALA A 676 29.79 -6.29 10.22
C ALA A 676 30.93 -7.32 10.30
N VAL A 677 32.00 -7.15 9.50
CA VAL A 677 33.22 -7.96 9.62
C VAL A 677 33.85 -7.77 11.01
N GLY A 678 33.95 -6.52 11.49
CA GLY A 678 34.48 -6.24 12.82
C GLY A 678 33.61 -6.82 13.93
N MET A 679 32.29 -6.74 13.78
CA MET A 679 31.35 -7.36 14.71
C MET A 679 31.52 -8.88 14.76
N LEU A 680 31.70 -9.57 13.62
CA LEU A 680 31.98 -11.01 13.61
C LEU A 680 33.30 -11.32 14.32
N VAL A 681 34.35 -10.56 14.06
CA VAL A 681 35.65 -10.75 14.72
C VAL A 681 35.52 -10.54 16.22
N LEU A 682 34.99 -9.39 16.66
CA LEU A 682 34.82 -9.07 18.08
C LEU A 682 33.89 -10.04 18.80
N GLY A 683 32.79 -10.44 18.16
CA GLY A 683 31.84 -11.44 18.70
C GLY A 683 32.42 -12.85 18.76
N SER A 684 33.28 -13.23 17.81
CA SER A 684 33.99 -14.53 17.84
C SER A 684 35.04 -14.63 18.95
N LEU A 685 35.52 -13.48 19.41
CA LEU A 685 36.49 -13.35 20.49
C LEU A 685 35.82 -13.01 21.85
N ASP A 686 34.49 -12.90 21.90
CA ASP A 686 33.76 -12.63 23.14
C ASP A 686 34.04 -13.73 24.19
N GLY A 687 34.46 -13.33 25.39
CA GLY A 687 34.99 -14.23 26.42
C GLY A 687 36.52 -14.24 26.52
N CYS A 688 37.24 -13.87 25.45
CA CYS A 688 38.70 -13.82 25.38
C CYS A 688 39.30 -12.41 25.45
N LEU A 689 38.46 -11.36 25.43
CA LEU A 689 38.88 -9.97 25.29
C LEU A 689 38.94 -9.19 26.61
N GLY A 690 38.79 -9.86 27.76
CA GLY A 690 38.86 -9.26 29.10
C GLY A 690 37.82 -8.14 29.29
N PRO A 691 38.22 -6.85 29.29
CA PRO A 691 37.32 -5.70 29.49
C PRO A 691 36.22 -5.52 28.43
N LEU A 692 36.22 -6.31 27.35
CA LEU A 692 35.19 -6.27 26.30
C LEU A 692 34.24 -7.48 26.34
N ASN A 693 34.37 -8.39 27.31
CA ASN A 693 33.52 -9.58 27.37
C ASN A 693 32.07 -9.23 27.75
N THR A 694 31.09 -9.60 26.95
CA THR A 694 29.68 -9.22 27.17
C THR A 694 28.78 -10.42 27.44
N VAL A 695 28.71 -11.37 26.51
CA VAL A 695 27.78 -12.49 26.57
C VAL A 695 28.46 -13.73 27.14
N GLN A 696 29.69 -14.02 26.71
CA GLN A 696 30.45 -15.19 27.17
C GLN A 696 31.31 -14.89 28.41
N PRO A 697 31.22 -15.71 29.49
CA PRO A 697 32.07 -15.55 30.67
C PRO A 697 33.50 -16.04 30.49
N THR A 698 33.71 -16.99 29.58
CA THR A 698 34.96 -17.75 29.42
C THR A 698 35.41 -17.73 27.97
N CYS A 699 36.72 -17.74 27.75
CA CYS A 699 37.31 -17.83 26.44
C CYS A 699 37.09 -19.23 25.83
N ALA A 700 35.93 -19.44 25.22
CA ALA A 700 35.53 -20.68 24.55
C ALA A 700 34.83 -20.36 23.22
N PRO A 701 35.01 -21.17 22.17
CA PRO A 701 34.37 -20.93 20.89
C PRO A 701 32.85 -21.03 21.03
N MET A 702 32.16 -19.92 20.72
CA MET A 702 30.70 -19.88 20.71
C MET A 702 30.16 -20.82 19.61
N PRO A 703 29.08 -21.59 19.86
CA PRO A 703 28.46 -22.40 18.82
C PRO A 703 28.12 -21.55 17.60
N ALA A 704 28.57 -22.00 16.42
CA ALA A 704 28.44 -21.25 15.17
C ALA A 704 26.98 -20.82 14.90
N SER A 705 26.00 -21.66 15.25
CA SER A 705 24.57 -21.37 15.12
C SER A 705 24.10 -20.16 15.96
N LYS A 706 24.58 -20.01 17.20
CA LYS A 706 24.20 -18.88 18.07
C LYS A 706 24.88 -17.59 17.63
N MET A 707 26.16 -17.67 17.26
CA MET A 707 26.91 -16.53 16.72
C MET A 707 26.28 -16.04 15.41
N TRP A 708 25.94 -16.97 14.51
CA TRP A 708 25.30 -16.67 13.24
C TRP A 708 23.90 -16.07 13.40
N ALA A 709 23.09 -16.58 14.35
CA ALA A 709 21.77 -16.03 14.62
C ALA A 709 21.80 -14.57 15.09
N GLY A 710 22.70 -14.23 16.02
CA GLY A 710 22.87 -12.84 16.49
C GLY A 710 23.46 -11.91 15.43
N PHE A 711 24.43 -12.41 14.65
CA PHE A 711 24.99 -11.69 13.51
C PHE A 711 23.95 -11.38 12.44
N ARG A 712 23.14 -12.38 12.07
CA ARG A 712 22.06 -12.25 11.10
C ARG A 712 21.07 -11.16 11.51
N PHE A 713 20.65 -11.17 12.77
CA PHE A 713 19.75 -10.14 13.30
C PHE A 713 20.36 -8.75 13.14
N ILE A 714 21.55 -8.51 13.70
CA ILE A 714 22.18 -7.17 13.66
C ILE A 714 22.43 -6.70 12.23
N LEU A 715 22.93 -7.58 11.36
CA LEU A 715 23.24 -7.21 9.99
C LEU A 715 21.97 -6.89 9.19
N ALA A 716 20.93 -7.69 9.34
CA ALA A 716 19.68 -7.49 8.62
C ALA A 716 19.00 -6.16 9.02
N GLU A 717 18.97 -5.88 10.32
CA GLU A 717 18.54 -4.60 10.90
C GLU A 717 19.36 -3.43 10.35
N THR A 718 20.67 -3.45 10.55
CA THR A 718 21.54 -2.32 10.19
C THR A 718 21.55 -2.03 8.69
N VAL A 719 21.55 -3.06 7.83
CA VAL A 719 21.47 -2.87 6.37
C VAL A 719 20.20 -2.14 5.96
N MET A 720 19.04 -2.47 6.54
CA MET A 720 17.78 -1.78 6.26
C MET A 720 17.78 -0.33 6.76
N PHE A 721 18.04 -0.10 8.05
CA PHE A 721 17.96 1.24 8.64
C PHE A 721 19.01 2.21 8.08
N THR A 722 20.13 1.69 7.57
CA THR A 722 21.11 2.54 6.89
C THR A 722 20.67 3.05 5.53
N VAL A 723 19.69 2.43 4.86
CA VAL A 723 19.05 3.05 3.68
C VAL A 723 18.32 4.33 4.09
N ILE A 724 17.54 4.27 5.17
CA ILE A 724 16.79 5.42 5.71
C ILE A 724 17.77 6.50 6.17
N ALA A 725 18.79 6.12 6.94
CA ALA A 725 19.81 7.03 7.43
C ALA A 725 20.61 7.66 6.28
N ALA A 726 20.92 6.92 5.22
CA ALA A 726 21.60 7.43 4.03
C ALA A 726 20.74 8.43 3.26
N ALA A 727 19.43 8.20 3.14
CA ALA A 727 18.51 9.14 2.53
C ALA A 727 18.40 10.44 3.33
N ALA A 728 18.29 10.35 4.66
CA ALA A 728 18.29 11.51 5.56
C ALA A 728 19.62 12.27 5.49
N GLY A 729 20.75 11.57 5.61
CA GLY A 729 22.09 12.14 5.48
C GLY A 729 22.33 12.79 4.11
N ALA A 730 21.78 12.20 3.04
CA ALA A 730 21.82 12.78 1.71
C ALA A 730 21.06 14.11 1.64
N ALA A 731 19.86 14.18 2.23
CA ALA A 731 19.03 15.38 2.28
C ALA A 731 19.71 16.51 3.09
N VAL A 732 20.20 16.20 4.29
CA VAL A 732 20.91 17.17 5.15
C VAL A 732 22.20 17.64 4.48
N GLY A 733 23.00 16.73 3.95
CA GLY A 733 24.22 17.04 3.19
C GLY A 733 23.94 17.93 1.98
N ALA A 734 22.77 17.76 1.36
CA ALA A 734 22.38 18.57 0.22
C ALA A 734 22.17 20.04 0.57
N VAL A 735 21.64 20.32 1.77
CA VAL A 735 21.43 21.66 2.32
C VAL A 735 22.74 22.24 2.86
N SER A 736 23.45 21.48 3.71
CA SER A 736 24.66 21.93 4.42
C SER A 736 25.85 22.20 3.50
N SER A 737 25.91 21.53 2.35
CA SER A 737 26.94 21.79 1.33
C SER A 737 27.01 23.26 0.92
N ARG A 738 25.94 24.08 1.03
CA ARG A 738 26.02 25.53 0.74
C ARG A 738 26.97 26.28 1.69
N ALA A 739 27.08 25.86 2.95
CA ALA A 739 27.94 26.47 3.95
C ALA A 739 29.39 25.97 3.87
N TRP A 740 29.61 24.68 3.58
CA TRP A 740 30.95 24.08 3.49
C TRP A 740 31.69 24.44 2.18
N ARG A 741 30.97 24.96 1.18
CA ARG A 741 31.49 25.29 -0.15
C ARG A 741 32.43 26.48 -0.20
N SER A 742 32.53 27.31 0.85
CA SER A 742 33.45 28.46 0.88
C SER A 742 34.91 28.09 1.09
N ARG A 743 35.26 26.82 1.36
CA ARG A 743 36.61 26.42 1.82
C ARG A 743 37.37 25.40 0.97
N THR A 744 36.82 24.85 -0.13
CA THR A 744 37.51 23.79 -0.90
C THR A 744 37.63 24.10 -2.39
N ALA A 745 38.89 24.19 -2.84
CA ALA A 745 39.35 24.54 -4.18
C ALA A 745 38.89 23.58 -5.30
N ALA A 746 39.01 24.08 -6.54
CA ALA A 746 38.60 23.43 -7.78
C ALA A 746 39.18 22.01 -7.97
N ALA A 747 38.33 21.06 -8.38
CA ALA A 747 38.72 19.69 -8.66
C ALA A 747 39.58 19.62 -9.94
N ARG A 748 40.82 19.13 -9.82
CA ARG A 748 41.69 18.79 -10.96
C ARG A 748 41.15 17.56 -11.71
N PRO A 749 41.14 17.54 -13.05
CA PRO A 749 40.73 16.37 -13.82
C PRO A 749 41.79 15.25 -13.69
N VAL A 750 41.36 14.08 -13.23
CA VAL A 750 42.22 12.89 -13.10
C VAL A 750 42.28 12.14 -14.43
N LYS A 751 43.47 12.06 -15.05
CA LYS A 751 43.73 11.17 -16.20
C LYS A 751 43.70 9.72 -15.71
N THR A 752 42.89 8.87 -16.35
CA THR A 752 42.75 7.44 -16.00
C THR A 752 43.48 6.57 -17.02
N GLY A 753 44.48 5.80 -16.57
CA GLY A 753 45.19 4.81 -17.39
C GLY A 753 44.41 3.50 -17.52
N ARG A 754 44.64 2.77 -18.62
CA ARG A 754 43.97 1.49 -18.97
C ARG A 754 44.04 0.42 -17.85
N GLY A 755 45.14 0.37 -17.07
CA GLY A 755 45.31 -0.57 -15.95
C GLY A 755 44.34 -0.37 -14.77
N GLY A 756 43.81 0.84 -14.56
CA GLY A 756 42.87 1.13 -13.48
C GLY A 756 41.44 0.64 -13.74
N LEU A 757 41.09 0.34 -15.00
CA LEU A 757 39.75 -0.11 -15.40
C LEU A 757 39.51 -1.59 -15.04
N ALA A 758 40.49 -2.46 -15.24
CA ALA A 758 40.38 -3.88 -14.90
C ALA A 758 40.27 -4.09 -13.39
N ALA A 759 41.16 -3.47 -12.59
CA ALA A 759 41.10 -3.51 -11.13
C ALA A 759 39.76 -3.00 -10.58
N ARG A 760 39.21 -1.93 -11.16
CA ARG A 760 37.89 -1.41 -10.79
C ARG A 760 36.76 -2.41 -11.07
N ARG A 761 36.78 -3.06 -12.24
CA ARG A 761 35.77 -4.06 -12.60
C ARG A 761 35.79 -5.26 -11.66
N VAL A 762 36.98 -5.72 -11.27
CA VAL A 762 37.14 -6.81 -10.30
C VAL A 762 36.60 -6.42 -8.93
N VAL A 763 37.02 -5.27 -8.38
CA VAL A 763 36.57 -4.80 -7.05
C VAL A 763 35.06 -4.63 -7.00
N VAL A 764 34.47 -3.99 -8.01
CA VAL A 764 33.02 -3.77 -8.08
C VAL A 764 32.26 -5.09 -8.30
N GLY A 765 32.77 -5.98 -9.15
CA GLY A 765 32.18 -7.30 -9.39
C GLY A 765 32.14 -8.16 -8.13
N VAL A 766 33.25 -8.22 -7.38
CA VAL A 766 33.32 -8.93 -6.10
C VAL A 766 32.35 -8.34 -5.10
N LEU A 767 32.26 -7.01 -4.98
CA LEU A 767 31.32 -6.35 -4.07
C LEU A 767 29.87 -6.72 -4.40
N CYS A 768 29.48 -6.70 -5.67
CA CYS A 768 28.15 -7.11 -6.11
C CYS A 768 27.85 -8.58 -5.76
N VAL A 769 28.77 -9.49 -6.08
CA VAL A 769 28.58 -10.93 -5.86
C VAL A 769 28.48 -11.25 -4.37
N VAL A 770 29.37 -10.69 -3.56
CA VAL A 770 29.37 -10.88 -2.10
C VAL A 770 28.08 -10.35 -1.49
N THR A 771 27.65 -9.13 -1.85
CA THR A 771 26.40 -8.56 -1.32
C THR A 771 25.19 -9.38 -1.70
N VAL A 772 25.01 -9.71 -2.99
CA VAL A 772 23.82 -10.43 -3.46
C VAL A 772 23.81 -11.87 -2.92
N GLY A 773 24.95 -12.56 -2.98
CA GLY A 773 25.06 -13.92 -2.45
C GLY A 773 24.76 -13.98 -0.96
N PHE A 774 25.27 -13.00 -0.20
CA PHE A 774 25.03 -12.93 1.24
C PHE A 774 23.57 -12.61 1.60
N THR A 775 22.95 -11.60 0.97
CA THR A 775 21.55 -11.26 1.28
C THR A 775 20.59 -12.37 0.89
N VAL A 776 20.83 -13.05 -0.22
CA VAL A 776 20.02 -14.22 -0.64
C VAL A 776 20.20 -15.39 0.34
N ALA A 777 21.43 -15.69 0.77
CA ALA A 777 21.67 -16.78 1.72
C ALA A 777 20.96 -16.53 3.07
N VAL A 778 21.05 -15.30 3.59
CA VAL A 778 20.34 -14.90 4.82
C VAL A 778 18.83 -15.01 4.65
N GLU A 779 18.30 -14.59 3.51
CA GLU A 779 16.87 -14.65 3.22
C GLU A 779 16.34 -16.10 3.18
N VAL A 780 17.04 -16.98 2.46
CA VAL A 780 16.68 -18.41 2.32
C VAL A 780 16.67 -19.10 3.69
N GLU A 781 17.69 -18.86 4.51
CA GLU A 781 17.77 -19.43 5.85
C GLU A 781 16.68 -18.84 6.77
N THR A 782 16.42 -17.54 6.69
CA THR A 782 15.35 -16.88 7.47
C THR A 782 14.00 -17.49 7.17
N LEU A 783 13.69 -17.77 5.90
CA LEU A 783 12.47 -18.45 5.48
C LEU A 783 12.41 -19.90 5.97
N ALA A 784 13.55 -20.60 6.00
CA ALA A 784 13.63 -21.99 6.46
C ALA A 784 13.49 -22.15 7.98
N THR A 785 13.93 -21.17 8.78
CA THR A 785 13.95 -21.26 10.26
C THR A 785 12.75 -20.58 10.93
N ARG A 786 11.70 -20.19 10.19
CA ARG A 786 10.53 -19.52 10.79
C ARG A 786 9.85 -20.45 11.79
N PRO A 787 9.74 -20.08 13.07
CA PRO A 787 9.01 -20.87 14.04
C PRO A 787 7.54 -20.97 13.61
N GLN A 788 7.02 -22.21 13.53
CA GLN A 788 5.58 -22.43 13.42
C GLN A 788 4.91 -21.83 14.66
N ALA A 789 3.77 -21.15 14.46
CA ALA A 789 3.03 -20.44 15.50
C ALA A 789 2.92 -21.26 16.80
N VAL A 790 3.68 -20.86 17.80
CA VAL A 790 3.61 -21.46 19.14
C VAL A 790 2.29 -21.01 19.76
N ARG A 791 1.50 -21.97 20.25
CA ARG A 791 0.25 -21.69 20.99
C ARG A 791 0.53 -20.70 22.12
N GLN A 792 -0.17 -19.58 22.08
CA GLN A 792 -0.13 -18.52 23.09
C GLN A 792 -0.40 -19.11 24.48
N ARG A 793 0.44 -18.77 25.46
CA ARG A 793 0.07 -18.89 26.87
C ARG A 793 -0.67 -17.61 27.24
N ALA A 794 -1.95 -17.74 27.58
CA ALA A 794 -2.77 -16.63 28.03
C ALA A 794 -2.12 -15.95 29.24
N ALA A 795 -1.64 -14.72 29.07
CA ALA A 795 -1.26 -13.87 30.18
C ALA A 795 -2.54 -13.46 30.96
N PRO A 796 -2.44 -13.21 32.29
CA PRO A 796 -3.57 -12.73 33.06
C PRO A 796 -4.11 -11.42 32.48
N ALA A 797 -5.43 -11.34 32.34
CA ALA A 797 -6.11 -10.15 31.85
C ALA A 797 -5.79 -8.94 32.75
N PRO A 798 -5.31 -7.80 32.20
CA PRO A 798 -5.39 -6.55 32.95
C PRO A 798 -6.87 -6.25 33.23
N THR A 799 -7.17 -5.77 34.44
CA THR A 799 -8.50 -5.28 34.78
C THR A 799 -8.86 -4.12 33.84
N PRO A 800 -9.97 -4.19 33.09
CA PRO A 800 -10.38 -3.11 32.21
C PRO A 800 -10.60 -1.83 33.03
N PRO A 801 -10.29 -0.64 32.45
CA PRO A 801 -10.52 0.63 33.12
C PRO A 801 -12.00 0.77 33.52
N PRO A 802 -12.31 1.51 34.60
CA PRO A 802 -13.69 1.72 35.03
C PRO A 802 -14.48 2.48 33.96
N VAL A 803 -15.39 1.79 33.29
CA VAL A 803 -16.33 2.37 32.31
C VAL A 803 -17.56 2.98 32.99
N SER A 804 -18.18 3.97 32.33
CA SER A 804 -19.42 4.59 32.79
C SER A 804 -20.58 3.57 32.85
N GLY A 805 -21.61 3.85 33.66
CA GLY A 805 -22.80 3.00 33.73
C GLY A 805 -23.53 2.84 32.39
N ALA A 806 -23.55 3.91 31.57
CA ALA A 806 -24.13 3.88 30.23
C ALA A 806 -23.33 3.00 29.26
N THR A 807 -22.00 3.12 29.26
CA THR A 807 -21.11 2.25 28.46
C THR A 807 -21.31 0.78 28.85
N ARG A 808 -21.36 0.50 30.15
CA ARG A 808 -21.58 -0.85 30.67
C ARG A 808 -22.93 -1.44 30.24
N ALA A 809 -24.00 -0.64 30.25
CA ALA A 809 -25.30 -1.07 29.77
C ALA A 809 -25.27 -1.48 28.29
N VAL A 810 -24.54 -0.72 27.45
CA VAL A 810 -24.35 -1.03 26.03
C VAL A 810 -23.51 -2.30 25.83
N GLU A 811 -22.43 -2.47 26.59
CA GLU A 811 -21.59 -3.69 26.54
C GLU A 811 -22.38 -4.95 26.93
N VAL A 812 -23.15 -4.88 28.03
CA VAL A 812 -23.99 -6.00 28.48
C VAL A 812 -25.12 -6.28 27.49
N ALA A 813 -25.73 -5.25 26.89
CA ALA A 813 -26.70 -5.42 25.82
C ALA A 813 -26.09 -6.10 24.57
N ALA A 814 -24.87 -5.72 24.20
CA ALA A 814 -24.15 -6.32 23.08
C ALA A 814 -23.77 -7.78 23.36
N TRP A 815 -23.32 -8.11 24.58
CA TRP A 815 -23.09 -9.49 25.02
C TRP A 815 -24.36 -10.33 24.91
N ARG A 816 -25.47 -9.77 25.38
CA ARG A 816 -26.79 -10.41 25.32
C ARG A 816 -27.19 -10.72 23.86
N ASN A 817 -27.06 -9.75 22.96
CA ASN A 817 -27.49 -9.85 21.56
C ASN A 817 -26.56 -10.72 20.69
N SER A 818 -25.26 -10.72 20.97
CA SER A 818 -24.25 -11.45 20.19
C SER A 818 -24.22 -12.97 20.44
N GLY A 819 -25.01 -13.47 21.39
CA GLY A 819 -25.17 -14.90 21.64
C GLY A 819 -25.63 -15.29 23.04
N GLY A 820 -25.58 -14.37 24.01
CA GLY A 820 -26.06 -14.64 25.37
C GLY A 820 -27.51 -15.14 25.39
N VAL A 821 -28.42 -14.47 24.67
CA VAL A 821 -29.84 -14.91 24.59
C VAL A 821 -29.98 -16.30 24.00
N ALA A 822 -29.24 -16.61 22.94
CA ALA A 822 -29.32 -17.93 22.32
C ALA A 822 -28.90 -19.04 23.30
N LEU A 823 -27.84 -18.82 24.09
CA LEU A 823 -27.42 -19.77 25.14
C LEU A 823 -28.49 -19.92 26.23
N MET A 824 -29.07 -18.80 26.69
CA MET A 824 -30.11 -18.82 27.72
C MET A 824 -31.38 -19.53 27.23
N THR A 825 -31.84 -19.23 26.01
CA THR A 825 -33.02 -19.85 25.40
C THR A 825 -32.81 -21.35 25.14
N ARG A 826 -31.62 -21.75 24.67
CA ARG A 826 -31.28 -23.16 24.46
C ARG A 826 -31.31 -23.93 25.78
N PHE A 827 -30.72 -23.41 26.85
CA PHE A 827 -30.76 -24.05 28.16
C PHE A 827 -32.19 -24.22 28.67
N THR A 828 -33.02 -23.17 28.59
CA THR A 828 -34.44 -23.25 28.97
C THR A 828 -35.19 -24.30 28.14
N THR A 829 -34.88 -24.40 26.84
CA THR A 829 -35.47 -25.40 25.95
C THR A 829 -35.09 -26.82 26.38
N ASP A 830 -33.81 -27.04 26.70
CA ASP A 830 -33.32 -28.37 27.08
C ASP A 830 -33.80 -28.79 28.47
N ILE A 831 -33.94 -27.85 29.41
CA ILE A 831 -34.63 -28.08 30.70
C ILE A 831 -36.11 -28.43 30.50
N ASN A 832 -36.81 -27.75 29.59
CA ASN A 832 -38.22 -28.05 29.34
C ASN A 832 -38.41 -29.43 28.67
N LYS A 833 -37.48 -29.85 27.80
CA LYS A 833 -37.46 -31.22 27.27
C LYS A 833 -37.29 -32.25 28.40
N LEU A 834 -36.36 -31.98 29.32
CA LEU A 834 -36.12 -32.83 30.48
C LEU A 834 -37.35 -32.93 31.39
N ASP A 835 -38.00 -31.81 31.69
CA ASP A 835 -39.24 -31.76 32.47
C ASP A 835 -40.39 -32.52 31.78
N ALA A 836 -40.51 -32.41 30.45
CA ALA A 836 -41.49 -33.17 29.69
C ALA A 836 -41.23 -34.68 29.74
N ALA A 837 -39.98 -35.11 29.58
CA ALA A 837 -39.57 -36.52 29.69
C ALA A 837 -39.89 -37.09 31.08
N LEU A 838 -39.64 -36.32 32.14
CA LEU A 838 -39.96 -36.72 33.51
C LEU A 838 -41.47 -36.85 33.73
N LYS A 839 -42.27 -35.90 33.25
CA LYS A 839 -43.74 -35.95 33.34
C LYS A 839 -44.30 -37.16 32.59
N GLU A 840 -43.73 -37.53 31.46
CA GLU A 840 -44.10 -38.73 30.71
C GLU A 840 -43.76 -40.01 31.46
N ALA A 841 -42.55 -40.10 32.04
CA ALA A 841 -42.16 -41.24 32.88
C ALA A 841 -43.08 -41.42 34.10
N VAL A 842 -43.52 -40.32 34.72
CA VAL A 842 -44.50 -40.35 35.82
C VAL A 842 -45.88 -40.83 35.34
N ARG A 843 -46.35 -40.38 34.16
CA ARG A 843 -47.63 -40.83 33.57
C ARG A 843 -47.63 -42.32 33.24
N ASN A 844 -46.49 -42.89 32.86
CA ASN A 844 -46.34 -44.30 32.50
C ASN A 844 -46.11 -45.23 33.71
N GLY A 845 -46.41 -44.79 34.93
CA GLY A 845 -46.40 -45.63 36.14
C GLY A 845 -45.08 -45.61 36.92
N GLY A 846 -44.13 -44.73 36.61
CA GLY A 846 -43.05 -44.29 37.50
C GLY A 846 -42.04 -45.36 37.96
N ARG A 847 -42.06 -46.57 37.39
CA ARG A 847 -41.20 -47.69 37.86
C ARG A 847 -39.84 -47.76 37.17
N THR A 848 -39.65 -47.10 36.03
CA THR A 848 -38.36 -47.00 35.33
C THR A 848 -38.29 -45.65 34.62
N ILE A 849 -37.29 -44.83 34.97
CA ILE A 849 -36.90 -43.67 34.17
C ILE A 849 -36.37 -44.22 32.85
N ASP A 850 -36.96 -43.81 31.73
CA ASP A 850 -36.45 -44.20 30.42
C ASP A 850 -35.17 -43.41 30.13
N ASP A 851 -34.05 -44.10 30.28
CA ASP A 851 -32.70 -43.56 30.05
C ASP A 851 -32.54 -43.03 28.61
N GLU A 852 -33.30 -43.55 27.64
CA GLU A 852 -33.27 -43.08 26.25
C GLU A 852 -33.94 -41.70 26.07
N LEU A 853 -34.89 -41.34 26.94
CA LEU A 853 -35.58 -40.05 26.91
C LEU A 853 -34.81 -38.94 27.65
N ILE A 854 -34.04 -39.27 28.69
CA ILE A 854 -33.33 -38.28 29.53
C ILE A 854 -31.89 -38.03 29.05
N ARG A 855 -31.18 -39.07 28.60
CA ARG A 855 -29.78 -38.98 28.16
C ARG A 855 -29.53 -37.87 27.13
N PRO A 856 -30.38 -37.68 26.08
CA PRO A 856 -30.17 -36.62 25.10
C PRO A 856 -30.20 -35.22 25.72
N ALA A 857 -31.16 -34.94 26.62
CA ALA A 857 -31.26 -33.63 27.26
C ALA A 857 -30.06 -33.33 28.18
N CYS A 858 -29.58 -34.32 28.93
CA CYS A 858 -28.39 -34.15 29.77
C CYS A 858 -27.11 -33.95 28.92
N ALA A 859 -26.99 -34.63 27.78
CA ALA A 859 -25.88 -34.43 26.83
C ALA A 859 -25.94 -33.05 26.16
N ASP A 860 -27.13 -32.59 25.76
CA ASP A 860 -27.35 -31.27 25.16
C ASP A 860 -26.95 -30.15 26.14
N ILE A 861 -27.31 -30.28 27.43
CA ILE A 861 -26.94 -29.31 28.47
C ILE A 861 -25.43 -29.33 28.74
N ASP A 862 -24.80 -30.50 28.83
CA ASP A 862 -23.34 -30.62 28.99
C ASP A 862 -22.59 -29.99 27.79
N GLN A 863 -23.07 -30.19 26.56
CA GLN A 863 -22.53 -29.50 25.39
C GLN A 863 -22.71 -27.99 25.48
N LEU A 864 -23.90 -27.51 25.84
CA LEU A 864 -24.19 -26.09 26.01
C LEU A 864 -23.26 -25.43 27.03
N THR A 865 -22.99 -26.09 28.16
CA THR A 865 -22.12 -25.53 29.20
C THR A 865 -20.67 -25.38 28.75
N ARG A 866 -20.16 -26.31 27.92
CA ARG A 866 -18.85 -26.17 27.26
C ARG A 866 -18.79 -25.01 26.27
N GLU A 867 -19.88 -24.77 25.53
CA GLU A 867 -19.99 -23.62 24.63
C GLU A 867 -20.05 -22.31 25.45
N ALA A 868 -20.85 -22.28 26.52
CA ALA A 868 -21.02 -21.14 27.41
C ALA A 868 -19.72 -20.79 28.17
N SER A 869 -18.91 -21.78 28.56
CA SER A 869 -17.63 -21.55 29.23
C SER A 869 -16.55 -20.96 28.30
N ARG A 870 -16.68 -21.18 26.98
CA ARG A 870 -15.78 -20.60 25.97
C ARG A 870 -16.32 -19.30 25.37
N PHE A 871 -17.57 -18.94 25.69
CA PHE A 871 -18.17 -17.71 25.24
C PHE A 871 -17.56 -16.48 25.95
N LEU A 872 -17.85 -15.29 25.44
CA LEU A 872 -17.39 -14.04 26.03
C LEU A 872 -17.88 -13.93 27.49
N PRO A 873 -17.07 -13.41 28.42
CA PRO A 873 -17.54 -13.10 29.77
C PRO A 873 -18.55 -11.96 29.73
N VAL A 874 -19.50 -11.96 30.67
CA VAL A 874 -20.44 -10.85 30.84
C VAL A 874 -19.65 -9.61 31.28
N PRO A 875 -19.77 -8.46 30.59
CA PRO A 875 -19.03 -7.24 30.91
C PRO A 875 -19.60 -6.50 32.14
N GLU A 876 -19.96 -7.24 33.19
CA GLU A 876 -20.34 -6.71 34.50
C GLU A 876 -19.98 -7.73 35.60
N PRO A 877 -19.20 -7.38 36.62
CA PRO A 877 -18.65 -8.35 37.58
C PRO A 877 -19.69 -9.20 38.31
N GLN A 878 -20.82 -8.60 38.74
CA GLN A 878 -21.84 -9.34 39.48
C GLN A 878 -22.60 -10.32 38.58
N ALA A 879 -23.00 -9.89 37.38
CA ALA A 879 -23.62 -10.73 36.38
C ALA A 879 -22.68 -11.85 35.92
N GLN A 880 -21.39 -11.57 35.76
CA GLN A 880 -20.39 -12.57 35.40
C GLN A 880 -20.23 -13.64 36.47
N SER A 881 -20.21 -13.25 37.75
CA SER A 881 -20.16 -14.20 38.87
C SER A 881 -21.37 -15.13 38.89
N LEU A 882 -22.58 -14.59 38.71
CA LEU A 882 -23.82 -15.37 38.61
C LEU A 882 -23.81 -16.29 37.38
N TRP A 883 -23.35 -15.79 36.22
CA TRP A 883 -23.21 -16.57 34.99
C TRP A 883 -22.23 -17.73 35.15
N GLN A 884 -21.06 -17.51 35.73
CA GLN A 884 -20.07 -18.56 36.00
C GLN A 884 -20.61 -19.60 36.98
N THR A 885 -21.35 -19.16 38.01
CA THR A 885 -22.00 -20.05 38.97
C THR A 885 -23.02 -20.95 38.27
N PHE A 886 -23.87 -20.36 37.41
CA PHE A 886 -24.81 -21.11 36.56
C PHE A 886 -24.09 -22.14 35.68
N VAL A 887 -23.08 -21.73 34.91
CA VAL A 887 -22.35 -22.62 34.00
C VAL A 887 -21.70 -23.78 34.76
N THR A 888 -21.11 -23.51 35.93
CA THR A 888 -20.47 -24.53 36.78
C THR A 888 -21.48 -25.52 37.35
N GLN A 889 -22.60 -25.02 37.88
CA GLN A 889 -23.70 -25.86 38.41
C GLN A 889 -24.30 -26.73 37.31
N ALA A 890 -24.63 -26.15 36.16
CA ALA A 890 -25.21 -26.88 35.03
C ALA A 890 -24.23 -27.92 34.45
N SER A 891 -22.93 -27.60 34.36
CA SER A 891 -21.92 -28.53 33.87
C SER A 891 -21.75 -29.73 34.80
N THR A 892 -21.66 -29.47 36.12
CA THR A 892 -21.55 -30.53 37.13
C THR A 892 -22.79 -31.42 37.11
N ALA A 893 -23.99 -30.82 37.15
CA ALA A 893 -25.24 -31.55 37.21
C ALA A 893 -25.54 -32.35 35.93
N SER A 894 -25.18 -31.84 34.74
CA SER A 894 -25.34 -32.59 33.49
C SER A 894 -24.38 -33.77 33.38
N GLN A 895 -23.13 -33.63 33.83
CA GLN A 895 -22.17 -34.73 33.90
C GLN A 895 -22.57 -35.78 34.94
N ASP A 896 -23.09 -35.35 36.08
CA ASP A 896 -23.65 -36.24 37.10
C ASP A 896 -24.85 -37.01 36.56
N CYS A 897 -25.73 -36.35 35.79
CA CYS A 897 -26.86 -36.99 35.13
C CYS A 897 -26.37 -38.10 34.18
N LEU A 898 -25.43 -37.79 33.27
CA LEU A 898 -24.91 -38.76 32.30
C LEU A 898 -24.22 -39.96 32.98
N ARG A 899 -23.38 -39.70 33.99
CA ARG A 899 -22.72 -40.76 34.78
C ARG A 899 -23.73 -41.63 35.53
N SER A 900 -24.77 -41.02 36.09
CA SER A 900 -25.79 -41.75 36.86
C SER A 900 -26.65 -42.65 35.99
N ILE A 901 -26.93 -42.23 34.75
CA ILE A 901 -27.60 -43.05 33.73
C ILE A 901 -26.72 -44.26 33.36
N GLU A 902 -25.42 -44.06 33.13
CA GLU A 902 -24.48 -45.16 32.83
C GLU A 902 -24.39 -46.18 33.97
N GLN A 903 -24.45 -45.70 35.21
CA GLN A 903 -24.45 -46.53 36.41
C GLN A 903 -25.82 -47.15 36.73
N ARG A 904 -26.86 -46.86 35.94
CA ARG A 904 -28.27 -47.28 36.16
C ARG A 904 -28.79 -46.93 37.57
N ASN A 905 -28.40 -45.76 38.09
CA ASN A 905 -28.77 -45.31 39.43
C ASN A 905 -29.84 -44.20 39.39
N GLY A 906 -31.12 -44.58 39.46
CA GLY A 906 -32.25 -43.66 39.35
C GLY A 906 -32.30 -42.55 40.41
N ASN A 907 -31.87 -42.83 41.66
CA ASN A 907 -31.83 -41.81 42.71
C ASN A 907 -30.74 -40.75 42.44
N ALA A 908 -29.60 -41.17 41.90
CA ALA A 908 -28.54 -40.26 41.50
C ALA A 908 -28.95 -39.42 40.27
N VAL A 909 -29.72 -40.00 39.33
CA VAL A 909 -30.32 -39.25 38.21
C VAL A 909 -31.26 -38.15 38.72
N LEU A 910 -32.18 -38.46 39.64
CA LEU A 910 -33.08 -37.45 40.22
C LEU A 910 -32.32 -36.36 40.98
N THR A 911 -31.23 -36.71 41.66
CA THR A 911 -30.37 -35.74 42.35
C THR A 911 -29.68 -34.79 41.36
N ALA A 912 -29.14 -35.33 40.27
CA ALA A 912 -28.52 -34.56 39.20
C ALA A 912 -29.53 -33.62 38.52
N ILE A 913 -30.76 -34.08 38.29
CA ILE A 913 -31.85 -33.25 37.76
C ILE A 913 -32.22 -32.12 38.73
N GLY A 914 -32.25 -32.38 40.04
CA GLY A 914 -32.41 -31.34 41.06
C GLY A 914 -31.30 -30.28 40.99
N GLY A 915 -30.05 -30.70 40.73
CA GLY A 915 -28.93 -29.79 40.47
C GLY A 915 -29.13 -28.94 39.21
N LEU A 916 -29.73 -29.50 38.15
CA LEU A 916 -30.10 -28.75 36.93
C LEU A 916 -31.21 -27.71 37.21
N SER A 917 -32.19 -28.05 38.05
CA SER A 917 -33.20 -27.07 38.50
C SER A 917 -32.59 -25.94 39.33
N GLN A 918 -31.60 -26.24 40.18
CA GLN A 918 -30.85 -25.21 40.91
C GLN A 918 -30.07 -24.30 39.95
N ALA A 919 -29.43 -24.87 38.93
CA ALA A 919 -28.75 -24.09 37.90
C ALA A 919 -29.74 -23.16 37.15
N ALA A 920 -30.95 -23.62 36.87
CA ALA A 920 -32.01 -22.79 36.26
C ALA A 920 -32.44 -21.61 37.16
N ALA A 921 -32.49 -21.80 38.48
CA ALA A 921 -32.75 -20.71 39.43
C ALA A 921 -31.61 -19.67 39.40
N THR A 922 -30.35 -20.11 39.42
CA THR A 922 -29.18 -19.23 39.29
C THR A 922 -29.19 -18.47 37.96
N LEU A 923 -29.55 -19.13 36.86
CA LEU A 923 -29.70 -18.48 35.56
C LEU A 923 -30.76 -17.37 35.61
N THR A 924 -31.88 -17.61 36.26
CA THR A 924 -32.93 -16.59 36.43
C THR A 924 -32.41 -15.36 37.17
N THR A 925 -31.63 -15.55 38.23
CA THR A 925 -30.97 -14.43 38.93
C THR A 925 -29.96 -13.69 38.05
N ALA A 926 -29.17 -14.42 37.26
CA ALA A 926 -28.24 -13.82 36.29
C ALA A 926 -28.98 -12.97 35.24
N VAL A 927 -30.08 -13.47 34.68
CA VAL A 927 -30.92 -12.76 33.71
C VAL A 927 -31.49 -11.48 34.31
N LEU A 928 -32.04 -11.53 35.53
CA LEU A 928 -32.56 -10.34 36.21
C LEU A 928 -31.48 -9.27 36.41
N ARG A 929 -30.26 -9.68 36.78
CA ARG A 929 -29.12 -8.75 36.91
C ARG A 929 -28.75 -8.13 35.57
N ILE A 930 -28.63 -8.94 34.51
CA ILE A 930 -28.35 -8.49 33.15
C ILE A 930 -29.41 -7.47 32.69
N ASP A 931 -30.68 -7.78 32.85
CA ASP A 931 -31.79 -6.89 32.49
C ASP A 931 -31.78 -5.58 33.30
N THR A 932 -31.43 -5.64 34.58
CA THR A 932 -31.31 -4.45 35.44
C THR A 932 -30.20 -3.53 34.95
N VAL A 933 -29.04 -4.08 34.56
CA VAL A 933 -27.92 -3.28 34.04
C VAL A 933 -28.28 -2.64 32.69
N VAL A 934 -28.95 -3.38 31.81
CA VAL A 934 -29.38 -2.86 30.50
C VAL A 934 -30.41 -1.73 30.66
N ARG A 935 -31.38 -1.85 31.59
CA ARG A 935 -32.38 -0.79 31.86
C ARG A 935 -31.84 0.39 32.67
N GLY A 936 -30.83 0.17 33.50
CA GLY A 936 -30.24 1.22 34.34
C GLY A 936 -29.37 2.22 33.59
N GLY A 937 -29.00 1.93 32.34
CA GLY A 937 -28.24 2.82 31.47
C GLY A 937 -29.02 3.42 30.29
N SER A 938 -30.32 3.11 30.16
CA SER A 938 -31.21 3.65 29.11
C SER A 938 -31.82 5.00 29.48
#